data_AF-A0A1Q5PYJ3-F1
#
_entry.id   AF-A0A1Q5PYJ3-F1
#
_cell.length_a   1.000
_cell.length_b   1.000
_cell.length_c   1.000
_cell.angle_alpha   90.00
_cell.angle_beta   90.00
_cell.angle_gamma   90.00
#
_symmetry.space_group_name_H-M   'P 1'
#
loop_
_entity.id
_entity.type
_entity.pdbx_description
1 polymer ?
#
loop_
_entity_poly.entity_id
_entity_poly.type
_entity_poly.pdbx_seq_one_letter_code
_entity_poly.pdbx_strand_id
1 'polypeptide(L)'
;MSLGDPEVLMPLPEDPRGALAELVDDVNRLRSRLQATQVWGHVGGGVPGWVGQAADAYTGQITALGVRVREVAAQIGPLAGVIDSVAAAYEQAVDTDIPDLWEEYREVVTHYAGLIDQVNTEVAQRVALSANPTQAVMEAAVEAGRLEEQRDGQLQAIVGRYERLLEGLDETIGQAAGQIGGACEAIAPASVTGRGRAALAQHLFPATDFPLVAAQARWEQADAQAPLIADFLRNRHHTNTDLNEFFDTYGASLRDPFVVTALTRYITPQQLAGFALDLAEEDLTVEGHTGGWSRSKEEMLDLLGTTFVLATGGQNLTDAQTQSLFDLASSALHDRDGNTPGQLTDHFLDKLRRDGAKGVDPTAHFNDQLTNFDVFTQLVGHAATNNPELALGPEFYSPADGQQSAASALVNWSHSQHQSTHSLPYQKLLFPLEHAPLLDPLHALFLASDGPHSTLQSVIDQDADAALGQADPSVQREYDRRAALRDFLLSDSPLTDPKTGQDISTVRYLTGHRVVNQFGYLNTGFQDGGDALGRLLAQATAPLPPPEGMNPAQTAAWEEVDKTRAQVAGEFLVGYMDGMDNSTGLSEHNATAYLSKHLFGDQNQALRHWAAHITAPHIEGIADSLKDHNFWDSDKQILPVQPHDGDRRDLLLNSHQAARLVADGGFLSDLARVPVTIDPNDPPAPLEVLQNASIVGFRQDLEEAFSLPTDQQQPQKITYAIEKWQRLHDAIYRAPEINNLNDAFENFQQDSETRQILGKIAAVTPLTSGNPLATATIPFLKQFTSSYLAAPPSTDAMTEATKLLASASKDSMQHLTLAFLLQAAEEEVFINKNGDTVTPYIELLDPTTGKLIPLTEQTEEQQKSFKEFIEKETTLSDPYKQLSTGSILNKTQSDEANKEINGNPHG
;
A
#
# COMPACT_ATOMS: atom_id res chain seq x y z
N MET A 1 46.96 -57.75 47.68
CA MET A 1 46.10 -56.60 48.05
C MET A 1 45.77 -56.63 49.54
N SER A 2 45.54 -55.49 50.22
CA SER A 2 44.84 -55.52 51.52
C SER A 2 43.42 -56.00 51.23
N LEU A 3 42.99 -57.11 51.85
CA LEU A 3 41.61 -57.61 51.73
C LEU A 3 40.68 -56.55 52.34
N GLY A 4 40.12 -55.71 51.48
CA GLY A 4 39.21 -54.63 51.86
C GLY A 4 37.77 -55.14 51.94
N ASP A 5 36.93 -54.39 52.65
CA ASP A 5 35.49 -54.61 52.66
C ASP A 5 34.94 -54.41 51.23
N PRO A 6 34.21 -55.38 50.64
CA PRO A 6 33.65 -55.25 49.30
C PRO A 6 32.74 -54.02 49.13
N GLU A 7 32.07 -53.58 50.20
CA GLU A 7 31.22 -52.39 50.17
C GLU A 7 32.02 -51.08 50.03
N VAL A 8 33.30 -51.08 50.45
CA VAL A 8 34.21 -49.94 50.28
C VAL A 8 34.90 -49.98 48.91
N LEU A 9 35.16 -51.17 48.39
CA LEU A 9 35.82 -51.36 47.09
C LEU A 9 34.85 -51.19 45.91
N MET A 10 33.59 -51.56 46.09
CA MET A 10 32.52 -51.51 45.08
C MET A 10 31.29 -50.84 45.69
N PRO A 11 31.33 -49.53 46.00
CA PRO A 11 30.24 -48.82 46.65
C PRO A 11 28.98 -48.80 45.78
N LEU A 12 27.80 -48.69 46.40
CA LEU A 12 26.58 -48.41 45.63
C LEU A 12 26.66 -47.01 45.00
N PRO A 13 26.20 -46.83 43.75
CA PRO A 13 26.03 -45.50 43.18
C PRO A 13 24.97 -44.71 43.95
N GLU A 14 25.03 -43.38 43.88
CA GLU A 14 23.96 -42.51 44.40
C GLU A 14 22.65 -42.87 43.70
N ASP A 15 21.54 -42.97 44.45
CA ASP A 15 20.27 -43.48 43.95
C ASP A 15 19.34 -42.35 43.46
N PRO A 16 19.20 -42.14 42.13
CA PRO A 16 18.38 -41.06 41.58
C PRO A 16 16.90 -41.45 41.41
N ARG A 17 16.48 -42.68 41.76
CA ARG A 17 15.15 -43.22 41.40
C ARG A 17 14.00 -42.32 41.86
N GLY A 18 14.13 -41.68 43.04
CA GLY A 18 13.14 -40.72 43.53
C GLY A 18 12.99 -39.49 42.63
N ALA A 19 14.10 -38.89 42.19
CA ALA A 19 14.08 -37.74 41.29
C ALA A 19 13.61 -38.10 39.87
N LEU A 20 13.96 -39.31 39.39
CA LEU A 20 13.48 -39.82 38.11
C LEU A 20 11.97 -40.01 38.11
N ALA A 21 11.38 -40.50 39.21
CA ALA A 21 9.93 -40.63 39.36
C ALA A 21 9.20 -39.28 39.30
N GLU A 22 9.74 -38.25 39.97
CA GLU A 22 9.19 -36.88 39.89
C GLU A 22 9.25 -36.34 38.46
N LEU A 23 10.35 -36.58 37.74
CA LEU A 23 10.50 -36.15 36.35
C LEU A 23 9.50 -36.86 35.41
N VAL A 24 9.24 -38.15 35.61
CA VAL A 24 8.21 -38.90 34.88
C VAL A 24 6.83 -38.30 35.13
N ASP A 25 6.51 -37.95 36.38
CA ASP A 25 5.26 -37.28 36.73
C ASP A 25 5.11 -35.93 36.02
N ASP A 26 6.18 -35.13 35.97
CA ASP A 26 6.18 -33.84 35.28
C ASP A 26 5.98 -33.98 33.77
N VAL A 27 6.66 -34.93 33.13
CA VAL A 27 6.47 -35.26 31.70
C VAL A 27 5.02 -35.68 31.43
N ASN A 28 4.46 -36.55 32.27
CA ASN A 28 3.08 -37.00 32.14
C ASN A 28 2.07 -35.86 32.35
N ARG A 29 2.32 -34.96 33.31
CA ARG A 29 1.50 -33.77 33.53
C ARG A 29 1.54 -32.83 32.33
N LEU A 30 2.72 -32.59 31.75
CA LEU A 30 2.90 -31.76 30.55
C LEU A 30 2.06 -32.30 29.39
N ARG A 31 2.21 -33.60 29.10
CA ARG A 31 1.41 -34.29 28.07
C ARG A 31 -0.09 -34.18 28.33
N SER A 32 -0.52 -34.42 29.57
CA SER A 32 -1.94 -34.34 29.94
C SER A 32 -2.51 -32.93 29.76
N ARG A 33 -1.72 -31.89 30.05
CA ARG A 33 -2.13 -30.49 29.83
C ARG A 33 -2.29 -30.16 28.35
N LEU A 34 -1.42 -30.65 27.48
CA LEU A 34 -1.55 -30.47 26.03
C LEU A 34 -2.82 -31.17 25.50
N GLN A 35 -3.08 -32.40 25.97
CA GLN A 35 -4.27 -33.17 25.61
C GLN A 35 -5.58 -32.55 26.11
N ALA A 36 -5.52 -31.80 27.21
CA ALA A 36 -6.69 -31.10 27.77
C ALA A 36 -7.05 -29.81 27.02
N THR A 37 -6.23 -29.35 26.07
CA THR A 37 -6.54 -28.15 25.28
C THR A 37 -7.73 -28.40 24.37
N GLN A 38 -8.57 -27.38 24.14
CA GLN A 38 -9.73 -27.49 23.25
C GLN A 38 -9.34 -27.80 21.80
N VAL A 39 -8.18 -27.30 21.37
CA VAL A 39 -7.63 -27.48 20.03
C VAL A 39 -7.17 -28.93 19.78
N TRP A 40 -6.78 -29.67 20.83
CA TRP A 40 -6.35 -31.07 20.71
C TRP A 40 -7.44 -31.98 20.12
N GLY A 41 -8.68 -31.81 20.60
CA GLY A 41 -9.82 -32.64 20.22
C GLY A 41 -10.54 -32.17 18.96
N HIS A 42 -10.14 -31.04 18.37
CA HIS A 42 -10.80 -30.49 17.19
C HIS A 42 -10.33 -31.21 15.92
N VAL A 43 -11.26 -31.85 15.21
CA VAL A 43 -10.97 -32.69 14.02
C VAL A 43 -11.50 -32.07 12.72
N GLY A 44 -11.64 -30.74 12.67
CA GLY A 44 -12.04 -30.00 11.46
C GLY A 44 -13.53 -29.91 11.20
N GLY A 45 -14.37 -30.16 12.21
CA GLY A 45 -15.80 -29.85 12.12
C GLY A 45 -16.02 -28.36 12.27
N GLY A 46 -16.55 -27.70 11.24
CA GLY A 46 -16.94 -26.28 11.32
C GLY A 46 -17.88 -26.01 12.49
N VAL A 47 -17.86 -24.78 13.02
CA VAL A 47 -18.75 -24.39 14.13
C VAL A 47 -20.21 -24.45 13.65
N PRO A 48 -21.10 -25.26 14.27
CA PRO A 48 -22.48 -25.39 13.81
C PRO A 48 -23.20 -24.04 13.76
N GLY A 49 -23.71 -23.67 12.58
CA GLY A 49 -24.40 -22.40 12.34
C GLY A 49 -23.49 -21.25 11.88
N TRP A 50 -22.18 -21.45 11.83
CA TRP A 50 -21.24 -20.55 11.16
C TRP A 50 -20.98 -21.05 9.73
N VAL A 51 -21.16 -20.17 8.75
CA VAL A 51 -20.96 -20.43 7.31
C VAL A 51 -20.31 -19.21 6.66
N GLY A 52 -19.41 -19.44 5.70
CA GLY A 52 -18.70 -18.39 4.96
C GLY A 52 -17.17 -18.44 5.15
N GLN A 53 -16.44 -17.65 4.35
CA GLN A 53 -14.97 -17.68 4.31
C GLN A 53 -14.30 -17.44 5.67
N ALA A 54 -14.84 -16.56 6.51
CA ALA A 54 -14.33 -16.34 7.86
C ALA A 54 -14.47 -17.58 8.77
N ALA A 55 -15.57 -18.34 8.61
CA ALA A 55 -15.77 -19.58 9.34
C ALA A 55 -14.81 -20.69 8.86
N ASP A 56 -14.53 -20.73 7.55
CA ASP A 56 -13.57 -21.66 6.97
C ASP A 56 -12.14 -21.32 7.41
N ALA A 57 -11.75 -20.04 7.40
CA ALA A 57 -10.46 -19.57 7.89
C ALA A 57 -10.25 -19.88 9.38
N TYR A 58 -11.27 -19.62 10.21
CA TYR A 58 -11.25 -19.99 11.62
C TYR A 58 -11.08 -21.50 11.83
N THR A 59 -11.86 -22.31 11.12
CA THR A 59 -11.81 -23.78 11.21
C THR A 59 -10.45 -24.30 10.74
N GLY A 60 -9.90 -23.73 9.68
CA GLY A 60 -8.55 -24.01 9.18
C GLY A 60 -7.48 -23.74 10.24
N GLN A 61 -7.50 -22.57 10.86
CA GLN A 61 -6.53 -22.19 11.90
C GLN A 61 -6.61 -23.08 13.14
N ILE A 62 -7.81 -23.38 13.65
CA ILE A 62 -7.96 -24.25 14.83
C ILE A 62 -7.53 -25.68 14.51
N THR A 63 -7.83 -26.17 13.31
CA THR A 63 -7.40 -27.51 12.87
C THR A 63 -5.88 -27.58 12.79
N ALA A 64 -5.23 -26.59 12.19
CA ALA A 64 -3.78 -26.50 12.13
C ALA A 64 -3.17 -26.41 13.54
N LEU A 65 -3.78 -25.63 14.44
CA LEU A 65 -3.30 -25.47 15.81
C LEU A 65 -3.39 -26.79 16.58
N GLY A 66 -4.49 -27.53 16.39
CA GLY A 66 -4.66 -28.88 16.92
C GLY A 66 -3.62 -29.87 16.39
N VAL A 67 -3.24 -29.79 15.12
CA VAL A 67 -2.13 -30.60 14.55
C VAL A 67 -0.82 -30.25 15.24
N ARG A 68 -0.50 -28.95 15.38
CA ARG A 68 0.76 -28.51 15.98
C ARG A 68 0.90 -28.91 17.45
N VAL A 69 -0.17 -28.80 18.24
CA VAL A 69 -0.17 -29.28 19.64
C VAL A 69 0.06 -30.80 19.72
N ARG A 70 -0.51 -31.57 18.77
CA ARG A 70 -0.26 -33.02 18.66
C ARG A 70 1.19 -33.35 18.29
N GLU A 71 1.82 -32.58 17.41
CA GLU A 71 3.24 -32.73 17.09
C GLU A 71 4.14 -32.50 18.30
N VAL A 72 3.90 -31.43 19.07
CA VAL A 72 4.65 -31.15 20.32
C VAL A 72 4.46 -32.28 21.33
N ALA A 73 3.24 -32.76 21.51
CA ALA A 73 2.98 -33.88 22.41
C ALA A 73 3.61 -35.20 21.94
N ALA A 74 3.75 -35.41 20.62
CA ALA A 74 4.41 -36.59 20.07
C ALA A 74 5.91 -36.63 20.39
N GLN A 75 6.57 -35.46 20.48
CA GLN A 75 7.97 -35.36 20.93
C GLN A 75 8.12 -35.68 22.44
N ILE A 76 7.14 -35.30 23.25
CA ILE A 76 7.14 -35.52 24.71
C ILE A 76 6.77 -36.98 25.05
N GLY A 77 5.89 -37.59 24.25
CA GLY A 77 5.28 -38.89 24.55
C GLY A 77 6.26 -40.01 24.93
N PRO A 78 7.38 -40.21 24.22
CA PRO A 78 8.35 -41.26 24.54
C PRO A 78 9.16 -41.03 25.83
N LEU A 79 9.29 -39.78 26.31
CA LEU A 79 10.28 -39.40 27.33
C LEU A 79 10.07 -40.09 28.68
N ALA A 80 8.82 -40.34 29.09
CA ALA A 80 8.53 -41.07 30.32
C ALA A 80 9.17 -42.48 30.31
N GLY A 81 9.01 -43.21 29.19
CA GLY A 81 9.60 -44.54 29.04
C GLY A 81 11.13 -44.52 28.98
N VAL A 82 11.71 -43.43 28.46
CA VAL A 82 13.18 -43.23 28.47
C VAL A 82 13.68 -43.06 29.90
N ILE A 83 13.00 -42.24 30.71
CA ILE A 83 13.35 -42.02 32.12
C ILE A 83 13.15 -43.31 32.95
N ASP A 84 12.04 -44.02 32.72
CA ASP A 84 11.76 -45.31 33.37
C ASP A 84 12.85 -46.35 33.08
N SER A 85 13.43 -46.34 31.88
CA SER A 85 14.53 -47.26 31.53
C SER A 85 15.79 -47.01 32.35
N VAL A 86 16.09 -45.76 32.69
CA VAL A 86 17.20 -45.39 33.60
C VAL A 86 16.87 -45.86 35.01
N ALA A 87 15.64 -45.62 35.49
CA ALA A 87 15.22 -46.04 36.82
C ALA A 87 15.31 -47.57 36.99
N ALA A 88 14.89 -48.34 35.97
CA ALA A 88 14.99 -49.79 35.95
C ALA A 88 16.45 -50.29 35.92
N ALA A 89 17.33 -49.61 35.19
CA ALA A 89 18.76 -49.94 35.17
C ALA A 89 19.40 -49.74 36.56
N TYR A 90 19.04 -48.64 37.25
CA TYR A 90 19.48 -48.40 38.63
C TYR A 90 18.90 -49.40 39.62
N GLU A 91 17.62 -49.76 39.49
CA GLU A 91 16.99 -50.79 40.31
C GLU A 91 17.73 -52.13 40.20
N GLN A 92 18.01 -52.57 38.97
CA GLN A 92 18.77 -53.81 38.73
C GLN A 92 20.19 -53.74 39.31
N ALA A 93 20.89 -52.64 39.09
CA ALA A 93 22.27 -52.44 39.55
C ALA A 93 22.38 -52.41 41.09
N VAL A 94 21.54 -51.60 41.75
CA VAL A 94 21.62 -51.33 43.19
C VAL A 94 21.04 -52.46 44.01
N ASP A 95 19.90 -53.02 43.59
CA ASP A 95 19.16 -53.98 44.40
C ASP A 95 19.61 -55.44 44.15
N THR A 96 20.26 -55.72 43.02
CA THR A 96 20.64 -57.10 42.63
C THR A 96 22.11 -57.23 42.27
N ASP A 97 22.56 -56.57 41.20
CA ASP A 97 23.84 -56.93 40.57
C ASP A 97 25.05 -56.59 41.47
N ILE A 98 25.11 -55.40 42.06
CA ILE A 98 26.23 -55.01 42.95
C ILE A 98 26.24 -55.85 44.24
N PRO A 99 25.11 -56.07 44.94
CA PRO A 99 25.04 -57.01 46.05
C PRO A 99 25.50 -58.43 45.71
N ASP A 100 25.16 -58.96 44.53
CA ASP A 100 25.62 -60.27 44.08
C ASP A 100 27.15 -60.29 43.88
N LEU A 101 27.73 -59.21 43.35
CA LEU A 101 29.19 -59.06 43.24
C LEU A 101 29.87 -59.00 44.62
N TRP A 102 29.25 -58.35 45.61
CA TRP A 102 29.77 -58.36 46.99
C TRP A 102 29.80 -59.77 47.55
N GLU A 103 28.76 -60.55 47.32
CA GLU A 103 28.67 -61.89 47.87
C GLU A 103 29.63 -62.86 47.18
N GLU A 104 29.77 -62.78 45.86
CA GLU A 104 30.81 -63.52 45.13
C GLU A 104 32.22 -63.12 45.61
N TYR A 105 32.46 -61.84 45.89
CA TYR A 105 33.74 -61.37 46.45
C TYR A 105 34.01 -62.01 47.83
N ARG A 106 33.01 -62.01 48.73
CA ARG A 106 33.14 -62.64 50.07
C ARG A 106 33.36 -64.14 49.98
N GLU A 107 32.70 -64.82 49.05
CA GLU A 107 32.88 -66.25 48.79
C GLU A 107 34.29 -66.58 48.33
N VAL A 108 34.85 -65.83 47.37
CA VAL A 108 36.23 -66.01 46.89
C VAL A 108 37.24 -65.80 48.03
N VAL A 109 37.07 -64.74 48.83
CA VAL A 109 37.94 -64.47 49.99
C VAL A 109 37.90 -65.64 50.98
N THR A 110 36.71 -66.13 51.31
CA THR A 110 36.51 -67.23 52.26
C THR A 110 37.08 -68.55 51.73
N HIS A 111 36.84 -68.86 50.46
CA HIS A 111 37.30 -70.08 49.81
C HIS A 111 38.82 -70.20 49.83
N TYR A 112 39.52 -69.15 49.37
CA TYR A 112 40.98 -69.16 49.32
C TYR A 112 41.63 -69.06 50.70
N ALA A 113 41.00 -68.36 51.66
CA ALA A 113 41.45 -68.41 53.06
C ALA A 113 41.44 -69.84 53.61
N GLY A 114 40.38 -70.61 53.33
CA GLY A 114 40.30 -72.02 53.72
C GLY A 114 41.33 -72.91 53.03
N LEU A 115 41.60 -72.71 51.74
CA LEU A 115 42.64 -73.45 51.02
C LEU A 115 44.04 -73.16 51.55
N ILE A 116 44.36 -71.89 51.82
CA ILE A 116 45.65 -71.49 52.39
C ILE A 116 45.82 -72.04 53.82
N ASP A 117 44.77 -72.05 54.63
CA ASP A 117 44.80 -72.65 55.98
C ASP A 117 45.02 -74.17 55.94
N GLN A 118 44.46 -74.87 54.94
CA GLN A 118 44.74 -76.28 54.69
C GLN A 118 46.21 -76.51 54.33
N VAL A 119 46.77 -75.70 53.41
CA VAL A 119 48.20 -75.76 53.05
C VAL A 119 49.08 -75.51 54.28
N ASN A 120 48.75 -74.51 55.10
CA ASN A 120 49.47 -74.18 56.34
C ASN A 120 49.40 -75.30 57.39
N THR A 121 48.23 -75.95 57.52
CA THR A 121 48.05 -77.08 58.44
C THR A 121 48.83 -78.31 57.97
N GLU A 122 48.79 -78.60 56.67
CA GLU A 122 49.49 -79.74 56.09
C GLU A 122 51.02 -79.56 56.18
N VAL A 123 51.55 -78.36 55.93
CA VAL A 123 52.99 -78.11 56.06
C VAL A 123 53.45 -78.18 57.52
N ALA A 124 52.66 -77.68 58.47
CA ALA A 124 52.98 -77.80 59.90
C ALA A 124 53.10 -79.27 60.33
N GLN A 125 52.22 -80.14 59.83
CA GLN A 125 52.28 -81.59 60.07
C GLN A 125 53.51 -82.25 59.41
N ARG A 126 53.82 -81.88 58.15
CA ARG A 126 55.00 -82.39 57.43
C ARG A 126 56.32 -81.96 58.10
N VAL A 127 56.41 -80.74 58.59
CA VAL A 127 57.60 -80.21 59.31
C VAL A 127 57.81 -80.94 60.63
N ALA A 128 56.74 -81.27 61.37
CA ALA A 128 56.82 -82.00 62.64
C ALA A 128 57.32 -83.46 62.50
N LEU A 129 57.28 -84.04 61.29
CA LEU A 129 57.53 -85.46 61.02
C LEU A 129 58.74 -85.73 60.09
N SER A 130 59.50 -84.71 59.65
CA SER A 130 60.45 -84.79 58.52
C SER A 130 61.94 -84.64 58.89
N ALA A 131 62.83 -85.29 58.12
CA ALA A 131 64.29 -85.13 58.19
C ALA A 131 64.84 -83.92 57.39
N ASN A 132 64.00 -83.21 56.61
CA ASN A 132 64.40 -82.03 55.83
C ASN A 132 63.29 -80.93 55.82
N PRO A 133 63.08 -80.24 56.96
CA PRO A 133 61.93 -79.34 57.18
C PRO A 133 61.93 -78.09 56.29
N THR A 134 63.09 -77.60 55.86
CA THR A 134 63.22 -76.38 55.05
C THR A 134 62.58 -76.52 53.66
N GLN A 135 62.66 -77.71 53.05
CA GLN A 135 62.09 -77.96 51.72
C GLN A 135 60.55 -77.95 51.75
N ALA A 136 59.93 -78.54 52.77
CA ALA A 136 58.48 -78.57 52.93
C ALA A 136 57.88 -77.16 53.12
N VAL A 137 58.55 -76.30 53.89
CA VAL A 137 58.14 -74.89 54.06
C VAL A 137 58.21 -74.12 52.74
N MET A 138 59.26 -74.35 51.94
CA MET A 138 59.42 -73.65 50.65
C MET A 138 58.36 -74.08 49.63
N GLU A 139 58.07 -75.38 49.53
CA GLU A 139 57.03 -75.90 48.63
C GLU A 139 55.63 -75.38 49.02
N ALA A 140 55.31 -75.35 50.32
CA ALA A 140 54.05 -74.79 50.80
C ALA A 140 53.94 -73.27 50.57
N ALA A 141 55.05 -72.52 50.70
CA ALA A 141 55.08 -71.09 50.40
C ALA A 141 54.84 -70.80 48.92
N VAL A 142 55.37 -71.62 48.01
CA VAL A 142 55.10 -71.51 46.57
C VAL A 142 53.63 -71.80 46.26
N GLU A 143 53.06 -72.85 46.87
CA GLU A 143 51.65 -73.21 46.65
C GLU A 143 50.69 -72.19 47.26
N ALA A 144 50.96 -71.68 48.47
CA ALA A 144 50.21 -70.59 49.06
C ALA A 144 50.29 -69.32 48.20
N GLY A 145 51.48 -68.97 47.68
CA GLY A 145 51.64 -67.85 46.75
C GLY A 145 50.86 -68.03 45.44
N ARG A 146 50.80 -69.25 44.90
CA ARG A 146 49.98 -69.58 43.72
C ARG A 146 48.48 -69.40 44.00
N LEU A 147 48.01 -69.81 45.18
CA LEU A 147 46.63 -69.63 45.60
C LEU A 147 46.29 -68.15 45.83
N GLU A 148 47.21 -67.36 46.39
CA GLU A 148 47.06 -65.92 46.54
C GLU A 148 46.98 -65.20 45.18
N GLU A 149 47.81 -65.58 44.21
CA GLU A 149 47.77 -65.03 42.85
C GLU A 149 46.46 -65.36 42.15
N GLN A 150 45.94 -66.59 42.32
CA GLN A 150 44.63 -66.97 41.79
C GLN A 150 43.48 -66.21 42.46
N ARG A 151 43.52 -66.04 43.79
CA ARG A 151 42.56 -65.23 44.53
C ARG A 151 42.56 -63.79 43.99
N ASP A 152 43.72 -63.14 43.95
CA ASP A 152 43.83 -61.74 43.54
C ASP A 152 43.36 -61.57 42.08
N GLY A 153 43.64 -62.53 41.19
CA GLY A 153 43.12 -62.54 39.82
C GLY A 153 41.59 -62.65 39.73
N GLN A 154 40.96 -63.49 40.56
CA GLN A 154 39.49 -63.59 40.61
C GLN A 154 38.86 -62.33 41.21
N LEU A 155 39.40 -61.81 42.33
CA LEU A 155 38.90 -60.58 42.94
C LEU A 155 39.01 -59.39 41.97
N GLN A 156 40.09 -59.29 41.19
CA GLN A 156 40.24 -58.27 40.16
C GLN A 156 39.23 -58.44 39.02
N ALA A 157 38.89 -59.68 38.64
CA ALA A 157 37.84 -59.93 37.65
C ALA A 157 36.44 -59.51 38.14
N ILE A 158 36.15 -59.69 39.44
CA ILE A 158 34.90 -59.23 40.07
C ILE A 158 34.82 -57.70 40.05
N VAL A 159 35.88 -57.00 40.48
CA VAL A 159 35.95 -55.53 40.41
C VAL A 159 35.82 -55.03 38.97
N GLY A 160 36.46 -55.70 38.01
CA GLY A 160 36.31 -55.35 36.60
C GLY A 160 34.92 -55.64 36.00
N ARG A 161 34.06 -56.45 36.65
CA ARG A 161 32.63 -56.55 36.30
C ARG A 161 31.83 -55.40 36.91
N TYR A 162 32.15 -55.00 38.13
CA TYR A 162 31.56 -53.82 38.76
C TYR A 162 31.82 -52.54 37.95
N GLU A 163 33.06 -52.31 37.51
CA GLU A 163 33.41 -51.15 36.66
C GLU A 163 32.60 -51.15 35.35
N ARG A 164 32.47 -52.30 34.68
CA ARG A 164 31.64 -52.45 33.47
C ARG A 164 30.15 -52.22 33.72
N LEU A 165 29.66 -52.55 34.91
CA LEU A 165 28.28 -52.27 35.29
C LEU A 165 28.05 -50.77 35.43
N LEU A 166 28.98 -50.03 36.03
CA LEU A 166 28.92 -48.57 36.10
C LEU A 166 29.01 -47.93 34.72
N GLU A 167 29.91 -48.40 33.85
CA GLU A 167 30.00 -47.93 32.46
C GLU A 167 28.67 -48.14 31.70
N GLY A 168 27.98 -49.26 31.93
CA GLY A 168 26.66 -49.53 31.35
C GLY A 168 25.56 -48.60 31.88
N LEU A 169 25.60 -48.24 33.17
CA LEU A 169 24.70 -47.22 33.73
C LEU A 169 24.95 -45.85 33.09
N ASP A 170 26.21 -45.43 32.99
CA ASP A 170 26.59 -44.16 32.37
C ASP A 170 26.17 -44.09 30.90
N GLU A 171 26.31 -45.18 30.15
CA GLU A 171 25.85 -45.26 28.76
C GLU A 171 24.32 -45.10 28.68
N THR A 172 23.58 -45.78 29.55
CA THR A 172 22.11 -45.69 29.62
C THR A 172 21.66 -44.25 29.95
N ILE A 173 22.32 -43.61 30.91
CA ILE A 173 22.08 -42.20 31.26
C ILE A 173 22.40 -41.28 30.07
N GLY A 174 23.54 -41.48 29.42
CA GLY A 174 23.97 -40.68 28.27
C GLY A 174 22.99 -40.77 27.10
N GLN A 175 22.49 -41.97 26.80
CA GLN A 175 21.46 -42.17 25.78
C GLN A 175 20.13 -41.49 26.16
N ALA A 176 19.68 -41.63 27.40
CA ALA A 176 18.48 -40.98 27.90
C ALA A 176 18.59 -39.44 27.84
N ALA A 177 19.70 -38.88 28.31
CA ALA A 177 19.99 -37.45 28.27
C ALA A 177 20.03 -36.93 26.83
N GLY A 178 20.62 -37.67 25.89
CA GLY A 178 20.64 -37.32 24.48
C GLY A 178 19.24 -37.27 23.86
N GLN A 179 18.36 -38.23 24.21
CA GLN A 179 16.97 -38.25 23.73
C GLN A 179 16.13 -37.12 24.31
N ILE A 180 16.26 -36.84 25.62
CA ILE A 180 15.60 -35.71 26.28
C ILE A 180 16.09 -34.39 25.68
N GLY A 181 17.41 -34.22 25.51
CA GLY A 181 18.01 -33.04 24.90
C GLY A 181 17.53 -32.82 23.46
N GLY A 182 17.45 -33.89 22.65
CA GLY A 182 16.92 -33.82 21.29
C GLY A 182 15.45 -33.40 21.24
N ALA A 183 14.61 -33.91 22.13
CA ALA A 183 13.20 -33.50 22.22
C ALA A 183 13.07 -32.03 22.66
N CYS A 184 13.86 -31.59 23.64
CA CYS A 184 13.90 -30.20 24.08
C CYS A 184 14.32 -29.25 22.95
N GLU A 185 15.39 -29.57 22.22
CA GLU A 185 15.87 -28.74 21.11
C GLU A 185 14.87 -28.70 19.94
N ALA A 186 14.14 -29.78 19.69
CA ALA A 186 13.10 -29.83 18.65
C ALA A 186 11.87 -28.96 18.98
N ILE A 187 11.53 -28.79 20.26
CA ILE A 187 10.37 -28.01 20.71
C ILE A 187 10.76 -26.55 21.00
N ALA A 188 11.88 -26.35 21.69
CA ALA A 188 12.29 -25.08 22.25
C ALA A 188 13.81 -24.89 22.11
N PRO A 189 14.31 -24.64 20.88
CA PRO A 189 15.73 -24.45 20.63
C PRO A 189 16.36 -23.41 21.55
N ALA A 190 17.58 -23.64 22.02
CA ALA A 190 18.30 -22.69 22.89
C ALA A 190 18.46 -21.29 22.24
N SER A 191 18.64 -21.25 20.91
CA SER A 191 18.73 -20.03 20.10
C SER A 191 17.44 -19.19 20.07
N VAL A 192 16.31 -19.81 20.40
CA VAL A 192 14.99 -19.17 20.43
C VAL A 192 14.61 -18.83 21.87
N THR A 193 14.77 -19.76 22.81
CA THR A 193 14.42 -19.56 24.23
C THR A 193 15.24 -18.45 24.88
N GLY A 194 16.51 -18.28 24.49
CA GLY A 194 17.34 -17.15 24.92
C GLY A 194 16.79 -15.77 24.53
N ARG A 195 15.88 -15.71 23.54
CA ARG A 195 15.19 -14.48 23.10
C ARG A 195 13.83 -14.27 23.79
N GLY A 196 13.44 -15.14 24.73
CA GLY A 196 12.24 -15.00 25.54
C GLY A 196 10.99 -15.73 24.99
N ARG A 197 9.89 -15.62 25.73
CA ARG A 197 8.64 -16.37 25.48
C ARG A 197 7.98 -16.02 24.14
N ALA A 198 8.03 -14.76 23.72
CA ALA A 198 7.45 -14.32 22.46
C ALA A 198 8.20 -14.93 21.26
N ALA A 199 9.52 -14.97 21.29
CA ALA A 199 10.34 -15.62 20.26
C ALA A 199 10.03 -17.13 20.18
N LEU A 200 9.85 -17.78 21.34
CA LEU A 200 9.43 -19.19 21.38
C LEU A 200 8.02 -19.37 20.78
N ALA A 201 7.09 -18.46 21.06
CA ALA A 201 5.75 -18.50 20.47
C ALA A 201 5.79 -18.35 18.93
N GLN A 202 6.58 -17.42 18.39
CA GLN A 202 6.76 -17.26 16.94
C GLN A 202 7.40 -18.49 16.27
N HIS A 203 8.31 -19.18 16.98
CA HIS A 203 8.91 -20.42 16.50
C HIS A 203 7.92 -21.59 16.50
N LEU A 204 7.13 -21.71 17.57
CA LEU A 204 6.12 -22.76 17.70
C LEU A 204 4.93 -22.54 16.73
N PHE A 205 4.58 -21.28 16.50
CA PHE A 205 3.43 -20.83 15.72
C PHE A 205 3.87 -19.78 14.68
N PRO A 206 4.51 -20.20 13.57
CA PRO A 206 4.97 -19.28 12.53
C PRO A 206 3.79 -18.54 11.87
N ALA A 207 4.02 -17.29 11.48
CA ALA A 207 2.99 -16.42 10.89
C ALA A 207 2.39 -16.95 9.57
N THR A 208 3.13 -17.78 8.83
CA THR A 208 2.66 -18.43 7.59
C THR A 208 1.50 -19.39 7.85
N ASP A 209 1.51 -20.04 9.01
CA ASP A 209 0.57 -21.11 9.34
C ASP A 209 -0.45 -20.65 10.39
N PHE A 210 -0.05 -19.69 11.24
CA PHE A 210 -0.82 -19.21 12.40
C PHE A 210 -0.81 -17.68 12.51
N PRO A 211 -1.31 -16.94 11.50
CA PRO A 211 -1.16 -15.49 11.46
C PRO A 211 -1.76 -14.77 12.68
N LEU A 212 -2.96 -15.15 13.14
CA LEU A 212 -3.57 -14.51 14.31
C LEU A 212 -2.81 -14.77 15.62
N VAL A 213 -2.25 -15.97 15.79
CA VAL A 213 -1.45 -16.33 16.98
C VAL A 213 -0.11 -15.59 16.95
N ALA A 214 0.53 -15.55 15.78
CA ALA A 214 1.78 -14.82 15.58
C ALA A 214 1.60 -13.31 15.83
N ALA A 215 0.48 -12.74 15.35
CA ALA A 215 0.13 -11.35 15.59
C ALA A 215 -0.10 -11.06 17.08
N GLN A 216 -0.85 -11.92 17.79
CA GLN A 216 -1.04 -11.79 19.24
C GLN A 216 0.29 -11.85 20.00
N ALA A 217 1.18 -12.78 19.65
CA ALA A 217 2.50 -12.87 20.28
C ALA A 217 3.35 -11.62 20.03
N ARG A 218 3.29 -11.05 18.82
CA ARG A 218 3.97 -9.80 18.48
C ARG A 218 3.36 -8.60 19.20
N TRP A 219 2.04 -8.56 19.36
CA TRP A 219 1.35 -7.54 20.14
C TRP A 219 1.74 -7.56 21.62
N GLU A 220 1.82 -8.74 22.24
CA GLU A 220 2.29 -8.87 23.63
C GLU A 220 3.75 -8.40 23.80
N GLN A 221 4.61 -8.67 22.81
CA GLN A 221 5.97 -8.15 22.80
C GLN A 221 5.98 -6.62 22.65
N ALA A 222 5.17 -6.07 21.76
CA ALA A 222 5.02 -4.64 21.56
C ALA A 222 4.51 -3.93 22.82
N ASP A 223 3.48 -4.45 23.49
CA ASP A 223 2.95 -3.91 24.75
C ASP A 223 3.99 -3.95 25.89
N ALA A 224 4.90 -4.92 25.88
CA ALA A 224 6.01 -4.97 26.83
C ALA A 224 7.13 -3.94 26.53
N GLN A 225 7.39 -3.65 25.25
CA GLN A 225 8.41 -2.68 24.81
C GLN A 225 7.94 -1.23 24.89
N ALA A 226 6.68 -0.97 24.56
CA ALA A 226 6.06 0.34 24.49
C ALA A 226 6.33 1.26 25.71
N PRO A 227 6.19 0.82 26.98
CA PRO A 227 6.46 1.68 28.13
C PRO A 227 7.94 2.07 28.25
N LEU A 228 8.89 1.20 27.88
CA LEU A 228 10.33 1.49 27.92
C LEU A 228 10.69 2.58 26.90
N ILE A 229 10.13 2.46 25.69
CA ILE A 229 10.29 3.46 24.63
C ILE A 229 9.65 4.79 25.05
N ALA A 230 8.44 4.75 25.60
CA ALA A 230 7.74 5.95 26.06
C ALA A 230 8.49 6.67 27.17
N ASP A 231 9.04 5.96 28.15
CA ASP A 231 9.78 6.56 29.25
C ASP A 231 11.03 7.30 28.75
N PHE A 232 11.71 6.78 27.72
CA PHE A 232 12.79 7.48 27.05
C PHE A 232 12.30 8.73 26.32
N LEU A 233 11.30 8.61 25.45
CA LEU A 233 10.81 9.71 24.61
C LEU A 233 10.14 10.84 25.40
N ARG A 234 9.58 10.56 26.59
CA ARG A 234 9.01 11.59 27.48
C ARG A 234 10.09 12.44 28.15
N ASN A 235 11.29 11.88 28.32
CA ASN A 235 12.41 12.63 28.87
C ASN A 235 12.99 13.49 27.74
N ARG A 236 12.90 14.82 27.91
CA ARG A 236 13.29 15.82 26.90
C ARG A 236 14.81 16.01 26.75
N HIS A 237 15.60 15.48 27.68
CA HIS A 237 17.06 15.67 27.69
C HIS A 237 17.76 14.33 27.93
N HIS A 238 18.63 13.95 27.00
CA HIS A 238 19.43 12.73 27.04
C HIS A 238 20.87 13.04 26.68
N THR A 239 21.81 12.19 27.06
CA THR A 239 23.18 12.30 26.54
C THR A 239 23.26 11.67 25.15
N ASN A 240 24.23 12.08 24.32
CA ASN A 240 24.46 11.45 23.01
C ASN A 240 24.67 9.93 23.12
N THR A 241 25.28 9.45 24.20
CA THR A 241 25.46 8.00 24.44
C THR A 241 24.11 7.32 24.61
N ASP A 242 23.24 7.88 25.45
CA ASP A 242 21.90 7.33 25.71
C ASP A 242 21.05 7.36 24.44
N LEU A 243 21.17 8.42 23.62
CA LEU A 243 20.48 8.55 22.34
C LEU A 243 20.95 7.48 21.33
N ASN A 244 22.26 7.28 21.19
CA ASN A 244 22.79 6.22 20.32
C ASN A 244 22.34 4.83 20.79
N GLU A 245 22.44 4.53 22.09
CA GLU A 245 22.00 3.25 22.66
C GLU A 245 20.50 3.03 22.44
N PHE A 246 19.68 4.07 22.62
CA PHE A 246 18.25 4.03 22.37
C PHE A 246 17.93 3.73 20.91
N PHE A 247 18.52 4.46 19.96
CA PHE A 247 18.25 4.22 18.53
C PHE A 247 18.83 2.90 18.02
N ASP A 248 19.96 2.44 18.56
CA ASP A 248 20.50 1.11 18.26
C ASP A 248 19.58 -0.01 18.77
N THR A 249 18.95 0.20 19.93
CA THR A 249 18.07 -0.79 20.56
C THR A 249 16.65 -0.78 20.00
N TYR A 250 16.07 0.40 19.81
CA TYR A 250 14.64 0.59 19.51
C TYR A 250 14.37 1.28 18.17
N GLY A 251 15.39 1.66 17.40
CA GLY A 251 15.19 2.35 16.13
C GLY A 251 14.34 1.56 15.12
N ALA A 252 14.52 0.24 15.06
CA ALA A 252 13.68 -0.63 14.25
C ALA A 252 12.24 -0.71 14.77
N SER A 253 12.07 -0.72 16.10
CA SER A 253 10.75 -0.75 16.75
C SER A 253 9.91 0.50 16.45
N LEU A 254 10.55 1.66 16.25
CA LEU A 254 9.89 2.91 15.86
C LEU A 254 9.37 2.91 14.41
N ARG A 255 9.65 1.86 13.63
CA ARG A 255 9.05 1.60 12.30
C ARG A 255 8.05 0.44 12.29
N ASP A 256 7.84 -0.22 13.43
CA ASP A 256 6.98 -1.39 13.56
C ASP A 256 5.55 -0.97 13.95
N PRO A 257 4.51 -1.27 13.13
CA PRO A 257 3.13 -0.87 13.42
C PRO A 257 2.57 -1.45 14.73
N PHE A 258 3.01 -2.65 15.15
CA PHE A 258 2.60 -3.22 16.45
C PHE A 258 3.15 -2.37 17.59
N VAL A 259 4.45 -2.06 17.54
CA VAL A 259 5.13 -1.33 18.62
C VAL A 259 4.66 0.12 18.68
N VAL A 260 4.57 0.80 17.53
CA VAL A 260 4.15 2.20 17.49
C VAL A 260 2.70 2.35 17.94
N THR A 261 1.80 1.45 17.51
CA THR A 261 0.39 1.52 17.97
C THR A 261 0.30 1.29 19.48
N ALA A 262 1.02 0.30 20.03
CA ALA A 262 1.09 0.10 21.48
C ALA A 262 1.71 1.29 22.23
N LEU A 263 2.70 1.97 21.63
CA LEU A 263 3.36 3.16 22.18
C LEU A 263 2.38 4.32 22.40
N THR A 264 1.37 4.49 21.54
CA THR A 264 0.37 5.57 21.64
C THR A 264 -0.44 5.57 22.94
N ARG A 265 -0.53 4.40 23.61
CA ARG A 265 -1.11 4.30 24.96
C ARG A 265 -0.34 5.13 25.98
N TYR A 266 0.97 5.24 25.80
CA TYR A 266 1.89 5.84 26.75
C TYR A 266 2.36 7.23 26.31
N ILE A 267 2.43 7.52 25.02
CA ILE A 267 2.90 8.81 24.53
C ILE A 267 1.79 9.64 23.88
N THR A 268 1.91 10.95 23.99
CA THR A 268 1.02 11.91 23.32
C THR A 268 1.71 12.52 22.09
N PRO A 269 0.94 13.03 21.11
CA PRO A 269 1.53 13.78 19.99
C PRO A 269 2.43 14.92 20.45
N GLN A 270 2.06 15.59 21.55
CA GLN A 270 2.81 16.72 22.14
C GLN A 270 4.17 16.29 22.68
N GLN A 271 4.23 15.12 23.33
CA GLN A 271 5.48 14.59 23.87
C GLN A 271 6.44 14.17 22.75
N LEU A 272 5.93 13.53 21.70
CA LEU A 272 6.73 13.22 20.51
C LEU A 272 7.23 14.49 19.82
N ALA A 273 6.38 15.50 19.65
CA ALA A 273 6.75 16.79 19.07
C ALA A 273 7.81 17.52 19.93
N GLY A 274 7.66 17.50 21.25
CA GLY A 274 8.64 18.05 22.18
C GLY A 274 10.00 17.40 22.07
N PHE A 275 10.05 16.06 22.05
CA PHE A 275 11.30 15.31 21.87
C PHE A 275 11.97 15.62 20.52
N ALA A 276 11.19 15.70 19.43
CA ALA A 276 11.72 16.05 18.11
C ALA A 276 12.32 17.48 18.07
N LEU A 277 11.72 18.43 18.81
CA LEU A 277 12.27 19.78 18.94
C LEU A 277 13.60 19.80 19.71
N ASP A 278 13.70 19.04 20.80
CA ASP A 278 14.95 18.98 21.57
C ASP A 278 16.08 18.38 20.72
N LEU A 279 15.78 17.30 20.00
CA LEU A 279 16.70 16.69 19.04
C LEU A 279 17.10 17.65 17.93
N ALA A 280 16.19 18.56 17.54
CA ALA A 280 16.48 19.55 16.52
C ALA A 280 17.32 20.74 17.03
N GLU A 281 17.30 21.04 18.33
CA GLU A 281 18.05 22.14 18.93
C GLU A 281 19.50 21.78 19.29
N GLU A 282 19.77 20.53 19.68
CA GLU A 282 21.11 20.14 20.15
C GLU A 282 22.20 20.54 19.14
N ASP A 283 23.02 21.53 19.49
CA ASP A 283 24.11 22.04 18.66
C ASP A 283 25.23 20.99 18.63
N LEU A 284 25.17 20.14 17.61
CA LEU A 284 26.05 19.00 17.36
C LEU A 284 27.54 19.36 17.16
N THR A 285 27.94 20.62 17.37
CA THR A 285 29.28 21.13 17.04
C THR A 285 30.04 21.80 18.18
N VAL A 286 29.50 21.89 19.41
CA VAL A 286 30.23 22.50 20.52
C VAL A 286 31.33 21.55 21.05
N GLU A 287 32.58 22.01 20.95
CA GLU A 287 33.81 21.37 21.42
C GLU A 287 33.68 20.85 22.87
N GLY A 288 33.49 19.53 22.99
CA GLY A 288 33.24 18.81 24.24
C GLY A 288 32.60 17.43 24.04
N HIS A 289 31.97 17.21 22.88
CA HIS A 289 31.35 15.95 22.46
C HIS A 289 32.33 15.04 21.71
N THR A 290 33.26 14.40 22.41
CA THR A 290 34.34 13.59 21.80
C THR A 290 33.94 12.16 21.37
N GLY A 291 32.67 11.91 21.06
CA GLY A 291 32.18 10.59 20.65
C GLY A 291 31.02 10.68 19.68
N GLY A 292 31.26 11.32 18.53
CA GLY A 292 30.25 11.66 17.51
C GLY A 292 29.17 10.61 17.26
N TRP A 293 27.98 11.09 16.91
CA TRP A 293 26.80 10.28 16.60
C TRP A 293 27.08 9.20 15.55
N SER A 294 26.38 8.08 15.68
CA SER A 294 26.36 7.02 14.65
C SER A 294 25.42 7.33 13.47
N ARG A 295 24.47 8.27 13.66
CA ARG A 295 23.40 8.65 12.73
C ARG A 295 23.30 10.16 12.58
N SER A 296 22.78 10.65 11.45
CA SER A 296 22.51 12.08 11.27
C SER A 296 21.26 12.53 12.05
N LYS A 297 21.16 13.83 12.31
CA LYS A 297 19.95 14.42 12.92
C LYS A 297 18.72 14.16 12.06
N GLU A 298 18.88 14.30 10.75
CA GLU A 298 17.84 14.09 9.76
C GLU A 298 17.34 12.65 9.76
N GLU A 299 18.22 11.65 9.87
CA GLU A 299 17.85 10.23 9.96
C GLU A 299 16.98 9.93 11.19
N MET A 300 17.25 10.61 12.31
CA MET A 300 16.47 10.42 13.54
C MET A 300 15.12 11.14 13.48
N LEU A 301 15.07 12.35 12.91
CA LEU A 301 13.82 13.07 12.68
C LEU A 301 12.94 12.35 11.64
N ASP A 302 13.52 11.78 10.60
CA ASP A 302 12.86 10.90 9.62
C ASP A 302 12.18 9.70 10.31
N LEU A 303 12.89 9.05 11.24
CA LEU A 303 12.35 7.96 12.02
C LEU A 303 11.19 8.39 12.93
N LEU A 304 11.28 9.56 13.55
CA LEU A 304 10.17 10.13 14.33
C LEU A 304 8.98 10.51 13.44
N GLY A 305 9.21 10.98 12.21
CA GLY A 305 8.16 11.21 11.22
C GLY A 305 7.45 9.90 10.82
N THR A 306 8.21 8.83 10.58
CA THR A 306 7.66 7.47 10.37
C THR A 306 6.82 7.02 11.57
N THR A 307 7.32 7.25 12.80
CA THR A 307 6.60 6.95 14.04
C THR A 307 5.29 7.71 14.12
N PHE A 308 5.27 9.00 13.77
CA PHE A 308 4.06 9.81 13.75
C PHE A 308 3.02 9.29 12.77
N VAL A 309 3.43 8.94 11.53
CA VAL A 309 2.52 8.37 10.53
C VAL A 309 1.85 7.10 11.07
N LEU A 310 2.63 6.15 11.59
CA LEU A 310 2.11 4.90 12.15
C LEU A 310 1.22 5.14 13.39
N ALA A 311 1.59 6.08 14.27
CA ALA A 311 0.78 6.43 15.44
C ALA A 311 -0.58 7.05 15.08
N THR A 312 -0.72 7.60 13.87
CA THR A 312 -1.98 8.11 13.31
C THR A 312 -2.77 7.08 12.51
N GLY A 313 -2.42 5.79 12.61
CA GLY A 313 -3.07 4.70 11.86
C GLY A 313 -2.50 4.51 10.44
N GLY A 314 -1.39 5.17 10.12
CA GLY A 314 -0.72 4.99 8.84
C GLY A 314 -0.13 3.60 8.64
N GLN A 315 0.41 3.39 7.45
CA GLN A 315 1.04 2.15 7.04
C GLN A 315 2.45 2.39 6.54
N ASN A 316 3.31 1.38 6.72
CA ASN A 316 4.67 1.38 6.18
C ASN A 316 4.95 0.04 5.50
N LEU A 317 4.93 0.03 4.17
CA LEU A 317 5.11 -1.18 3.37
C LEU A 317 6.58 -1.53 3.07
N THR A 318 7.54 -0.82 3.68
CA THR A 318 8.95 -1.24 3.68
C THR A 318 9.09 -2.68 4.22
N ASP A 319 8.24 -3.07 5.18
CA ASP A 319 8.03 -4.46 5.61
C ASP A 319 6.55 -4.84 5.47
N ALA A 320 6.15 -5.09 4.22
CA ALA A 320 4.77 -5.44 3.86
C ALA A 320 4.24 -6.69 4.59
N GLN A 321 5.10 -7.64 4.98
CA GLN A 321 4.68 -8.83 5.71
C GLN A 321 4.25 -8.48 7.13
N THR A 322 5.05 -7.65 7.82
CA THR A 322 4.71 -7.12 9.14
C THR A 322 3.42 -6.29 9.09
N GLN A 323 3.31 -5.37 8.12
CA GLN A 323 2.13 -4.53 7.98
C GLN A 323 0.88 -5.37 7.72
N SER A 324 0.92 -6.31 6.77
CA SER A 324 -0.23 -7.17 6.45
C SER A 324 -0.66 -8.04 7.64
N LEU A 325 0.30 -8.52 8.45
CA LEU A 325 0.02 -9.26 9.67
C LEU A 325 -0.67 -8.38 10.73
N PHE A 326 -0.23 -7.12 10.87
CA PHE A 326 -0.86 -6.15 11.76
C PHE A 326 -2.29 -5.85 11.33
N ASP A 327 -2.50 -5.53 10.05
CA ASP A 327 -3.80 -5.16 9.49
C ASP A 327 -4.81 -6.29 9.66
N LEU A 328 -4.40 -7.52 9.34
CA LEU A 328 -5.21 -8.73 9.49
C LEU A 328 -5.72 -8.94 10.93
N ALA A 329 -4.87 -8.71 11.92
CA ALA A 329 -5.17 -9.03 13.32
C ALA A 329 -5.69 -7.83 14.12
N SER A 330 -5.51 -6.61 13.64
CA SER A 330 -5.73 -5.35 14.37
C SER A 330 -7.08 -5.31 15.12
N SER A 331 -8.18 -5.72 14.48
CA SER A 331 -9.52 -5.73 15.07
C SER A 331 -9.72 -6.74 16.21
N ALA A 332 -8.88 -7.79 16.28
CA ALA A 332 -8.94 -8.84 17.30
C ALA A 332 -7.95 -8.61 18.46
N LEU A 333 -6.94 -7.77 18.27
CA LEU A 333 -5.95 -7.44 19.29
C LEU A 333 -6.54 -6.48 20.33
N HIS A 334 -6.13 -6.64 21.58
CA HIS A 334 -6.55 -5.79 22.69
C HIS A 334 -5.36 -5.50 23.59
N ASP A 335 -5.28 -4.27 24.08
CA ASP A 335 -4.35 -3.91 25.16
C ASP A 335 -4.87 -4.42 26.53
N ARG A 336 -4.14 -4.13 27.59
CA ARG A 336 -4.52 -4.56 28.96
C ARG A 336 -5.77 -3.89 29.51
N ASP A 337 -6.18 -2.77 28.93
CA ASP A 337 -7.38 -2.04 29.32
C ASP A 337 -8.60 -2.44 28.47
N GLY A 338 -8.40 -3.33 27.49
CA GLY A 338 -9.43 -3.79 26.56
C GLY A 338 -9.62 -2.88 25.36
N ASN A 339 -8.70 -1.94 25.10
CA ASN A 339 -8.74 -1.10 23.90
C ASN A 339 -8.16 -1.86 22.71
N THR A 340 -8.79 -1.76 21.55
CA THR A 340 -8.23 -2.24 20.29
C THR A 340 -7.16 -1.27 19.76
N PRO A 341 -6.24 -1.73 18.90
CA PRO A 341 -5.36 -0.86 18.12
C PRO A 341 -6.05 0.35 17.49
N GLY A 342 -7.23 0.16 16.88
CA GLY A 342 -8.01 1.27 16.31
C GLY A 342 -8.42 2.31 17.36
N GLN A 343 -8.88 1.88 18.53
CA GLN A 343 -9.23 2.80 19.63
C GLN A 343 -8.01 3.56 20.18
N LEU A 344 -6.84 2.92 20.23
CA LEU A 344 -5.60 3.58 20.62
C LEU A 344 -5.21 4.68 19.62
N THR A 345 -5.31 4.37 18.32
CA THR A 345 -5.12 5.35 17.23
C THR A 345 -6.10 6.51 17.34
N ASP A 346 -7.39 6.23 17.55
CA ASP A 346 -8.43 7.26 17.73
C ASP A 346 -8.09 8.18 18.90
N HIS A 347 -7.65 7.63 20.04
CA HIS A 347 -7.25 8.42 21.20
C HIS A 347 -6.03 9.31 20.93
N PHE A 348 -5.09 8.84 20.12
CA PHE A 348 -3.91 9.63 19.71
C PHE A 348 -4.33 10.76 18.76
N LEU A 349 -5.13 10.45 17.74
CA LEU A 349 -5.70 11.41 16.79
C LEU A 349 -6.57 12.47 17.49
N ASP A 350 -7.36 12.09 18.49
CA ASP A 350 -8.18 13.02 19.26
C ASP A 350 -7.36 14.04 20.06
N LYS A 351 -6.16 13.65 20.52
CA LYS A 351 -5.21 14.59 21.13
C LYS A 351 -4.58 15.48 20.08
N LEU A 352 -4.15 14.92 18.94
CA LEU A 352 -3.56 15.70 17.85
C LEU A 352 -4.56 16.74 17.31
N ARG A 353 -5.82 16.35 17.12
CA ARG A 353 -6.91 17.24 16.68
C ARG A 353 -7.16 18.40 17.65
N ARG A 354 -7.18 18.13 18.96
CA ARG A 354 -7.49 19.15 19.99
C ARG A 354 -6.32 20.08 20.29
N ASP A 355 -5.12 19.53 20.30
CA ASP A 355 -3.92 20.20 20.80
C ASP A 355 -2.92 20.53 19.69
N GLY A 356 -3.19 20.13 18.44
CA GLY A 356 -2.36 20.37 17.26
C GLY A 356 -2.02 21.84 17.06
N ALA A 357 -3.02 22.72 17.21
CA ALA A 357 -2.87 24.17 17.07
C ALA A 357 -2.16 24.84 18.28
N LYS A 358 -1.91 24.12 19.37
CA LYS A 358 -1.23 24.68 20.54
C LYS A 358 0.27 24.75 20.30
N GLY A 359 0.89 25.81 20.82
CA GLY A 359 2.35 25.93 20.86
C GLY A 359 2.99 24.76 21.62
N VAL A 360 4.14 24.32 21.14
CA VAL A 360 5.02 23.39 21.87
C VAL A 360 5.89 24.21 22.81
N ASP A 361 6.12 23.72 24.04
CA ASP A 361 6.95 24.42 25.01
C ASP A 361 8.35 24.67 24.40
N PRO A 362 8.71 25.94 24.16
CA PRO A 362 9.89 26.28 23.38
C PRO A 362 11.15 25.98 24.17
N THR A 363 12.17 25.54 23.45
CA THR A 363 13.55 25.64 23.91
C THR A 363 14.18 26.98 23.50
N ALA A 364 15.39 27.30 23.96
CA ALA A 364 15.91 28.67 24.00
C ALA A 364 16.17 29.32 22.62
N HIS A 365 16.16 28.56 21.53
CA HIS A 365 16.55 29.02 20.18
C HIS A 365 15.39 29.30 19.20
N PHE A 366 14.16 28.89 19.50
CA PHE A 366 12.99 29.16 18.66
C PHE A 366 12.25 30.40 19.15
N ASN A 367 12.47 31.55 18.47
CA ASN A 367 11.90 32.85 18.86
C ASN A 367 10.37 32.97 18.65
N ASP A 368 9.79 32.14 17.77
CA ASP A 368 8.36 32.00 17.56
C ASP A 368 7.90 30.59 17.97
N GLN A 369 6.80 30.47 18.72
CA GLN A 369 6.28 29.18 19.18
C GLN A 369 5.80 28.33 17.99
N LEU A 370 6.56 27.29 17.63
CA LEU A 370 6.09 26.20 16.78
C LEU A 370 4.87 25.55 17.44
N THR A 371 3.84 25.22 16.66
CA THR A 371 2.71 24.41 17.14
C THR A 371 2.98 22.93 16.97
N ASN A 372 2.19 22.08 17.62
CA ASN A 372 2.28 20.63 17.41
C ASN A 372 2.00 20.25 15.94
N PHE A 373 1.11 20.97 15.25
CA PHE A 373 0.89 20.77 13.82
C PHE A 373 2.10 21.17 12.99
N ASP A 374 2.79 22.27 13.29
CA ASP A 374 4.02 22.66 12.57
C ASP A 374 5.09 21.54 12.66
N VAL A 375 5.31 20.99 13.86
CA VAL A 375 6.30 19.91 14.08
C VAL A 375 5.84 18.62 13.40
N PHE A 376 4.57 18.24 13.60
CA PHE A 376 3.98 17.05 12.98
C PHE A 376 4.15 17.08 11.45
N THR A 377 3.75 18.18 10.79
CA THR A 377 3.79 18.24 9.32
C THR A 377 5.22 18.26 8.79
N GLN A 378 6.16 18.95 9.45
CA GLN A 378 7.55 18.92 9.02
C GLN A 378 8.16 17.51 9.12
N LEU A 379 7.94 16.80 10.23
CA LEU A 379 8.44 15.43 10.42
C LEU A 379 7.81 14.45 9.42
N VAL A 380 6.49 14.47 9.31
CA VAL A 380 5.74 13.56 8.45
C VAL A 380 6.02 13.82 6.98
N GLY A 381 6.09 15.08 6.56
CA GLY A 381 6.44 15.43 5.18
C GLY A 381 7.88 15.03 4.82
N HIS A 382 8.84 15.20 5.76
CA HIS A 382 10.21 14.72 5.55
C HIS A 382 10.27 13.20 5.41
N ALA A 383 9.61 12.47 6.31
CA ALA A 383 9.57 11.02 6.28
C ALA A 383 8.90 10.47 5.01
N ALA A 384 7.78 11.05 4.58
CA ALA A 384 7.10 10.66 3.34
C ALA A 384 7.95 10.95 2.09
N THR A 385 8.72 12.05 2.09
CA THR A 385 9.64 12.38 0.99
C THR A 385 10.73 11.30 0.84
N ASN A 386 11.22 10.75 1.96
CA ASN A 386 12.30 9.77 1.97
C ASN A 386 11.82 8.31 1.89
N ASN A 387 10.52 8.06 2.13
CA ASN A 387 9.94 6.71 2.16
C ASN A 387 8.64 6.65 1.32
N PRO A 388 8.72 6.22 0.05
CA PRO A 388 7.55 6.10 -0.83
C PRO A 388 6.57 4.98 -0.45
N GLU A 389 6.91 4.19 0.58
CA GLU A 389 6.05 3.12 1.11
C GLU A 389 5.31 3.54 2.39
N LEU A 390 5.40 4.81 2.77
CA LEU A 390 4.81 5.39 3.98
C LEU A 390 3.61 6.27 3.63
N ALA A 391 2.44 5.99 4.23
CA ALA A 391 1.25 6.81 4.04
C ALA A 391 0.40 6.91 5.32
N LEU A 392 -0.31 8.03 5.48
CA LEU A 392 -1.31 8.26 6.54
C LEU A 392 -2.49 7.28 6.44
N GLY A 393 -3.11 6.96 7.57
CA GLY A 393 -4.18 5.96 7.65
C GLY A 393 -5.58 6.51 7.32
N PRO A 394 -6.56 5.63 7.06
CA PRO A 394 -7.97 6.02 6.94
C PRO A 394 -8.48 6.79 8.17
N GLU A 395 -7.98 6.45 9.36
CA GLU A 395 -8.39 7.05 10.64
C GLU A 395 -8.04 8.55 10.70
N PHE A 396 -6.96 8.99 10.05
CA PHE A 396 -6.56 10.40 10.03
C PHE A 396 -7.58 11.31 9.30
N TYR A 397 -8.23 10.78 8.26
CA TYR A 397 -9.22 11.49 7.44
C TYR A 397 -10.64 11.30 7.96
N SER A 398 -10.90 10.21 8.68
CA SER A 398 -12.23 9.87 9.18
C SER A 398 -12.57 10.65 10.46
N PRO A 399 -13.73 11.32 10.52
CA PRO A 399 -14.20 11.91 11.76
C PRO A 399 -14.69 10.83 12.73
N ALA A 400 -14.33 10.95 14.02
CA ALA A 400 -15.10 10.27 15.07
C ALA A 400 -16.53 10.84 15.11
N ASP A 401 -17.52 10.03 15.48
CA ASP A 401 -18.95 10.40 15.45
C ASP A 401 -19.22 11.84 15.95
N GLY A 402 -19.66 12.71 15.04
CA GLY A 402 -20.03 14.11 15.31
C GLY A 402 -18.86 15.06 15.58
N GLN A 403 -17.62 14.69 15.29
CA GLN A 403 -16.42 15.54 15.36
C GLN A 403 -15.85 15.83 13.96
N GLN A 404 -14.91 16.77 13.87
CA GLN A 404 -14.05 16.93 12.68
C GLN A 404 -12.90 15.92 12.72
N SER A 405 -12.37 15.50 11.56
CA SER A 405 -11.17 14.65 11.50
C SER A 405 -9.90 15.42 11.86
N ALA A 406 -8.79 14.71 12.10
CA ALA A 406 -7.49 15.34 12.32
C ALA A 406 -7.02 16.10 11.06
N ALA A 407 -7.28 15.56 9.87
CA ALA A 407 -7.04 16.23 8.59
C ALA A 407 -7.81 17.56 8.48
N SER A 408 -9.11 17.58 8.77
CA SER A 408 -9.92 18.82 8.74
C SER A 408 -9.44 19.83 9.78
N ALA A 409 -9.04 19.39 10.97
CA ALA A 409 -8.48 20.27 11.98
C ALA A 409 -7.15 20.92 11.53
N LEU A 410 -6.29 20.16 10.83
CA LEU A 410 -5.05 20.67 10.25
C LEU A 410 -5.35 21.71 9.15
N VAL A 411 -6.30 21.46 8.25
CA VAL A 411 -6.72 22.40 7.20
C VAL A 411 -7.27 23.70 7.83
N ASN A 412 -8.14 23.59 8.83
CA ASN A 412 -8.72 24.73 9.54
C ASN A 412 -7.64 25.56 10.24
N TRP A 413 -6.70 24.90 10.92
CA TRP A 413 -5.58 25.59 11.56
C TRP A 413 -4.67 26.27 10.54
N SER A 414 -4.27 25.58 9.46
CA SER A 414 -3.43 26.14 8.39
C SER A 414 -4.08 27.39 7.79
N HIS A 415 -5.38 27.33 7.49
CA HIS A 415 -6.14 28.48 7.01
C HIS A 415 -6.05 29.68 7.98
N SER A 416 -6.22 29.46 9.29
CA SER A 416 -6.13 30.51 10.31
C SER A 416 -4.73 31.12 10.43
N GLN A 417 -3.67 30.32 10.23
CA GLN A 417 -2.29 30.82 10.24
C GLN A 417 -2.03 31.68 9.00
N HIS A 418 -2.46 31.23 7.82
CA HIS A 418 -2.37 32.02 6.57
C HIS A 418 -3.06 33.39 6.68
N GLN A 419 -4.14 33.53 7.46
CA GLN A 419 -4.80 34.82 7.70
C GLN A 419 -4.08 35.71 8.73
N SER A 420 -3.31 35.13 9.65
CA SER A 420 -2.78 35.84 10.83
C SER A 420 -1.29 36.19 10.75
N THR A 421 -0.47 35.35 10.12
CA THR A 421 0.98 35.58 10.00
C THR A 421 1.35 36.24 8.66
N HIS A 422 1.88 37.46 8.74
CA HIS A 422 2.18 38.35 7.61
C HIS A 422 3.61 38.19 7.05
N SER A 423 4.34 37.14 7.46
CA SER A 423 5.76 36.94 7.16
C SER A 423 6.02 35.49 6.79
N LEU A 424 6.75 35.26 5.68
CA LEU A 424 7.26 33.94 5.30
C LEU A 424 8.01 33.30 6.50
N PRO A 425 7.74 32.04 6.85
CA PRO A 425 8.08 31.43 8.13
C PRO A 425 9.54 30.95 8.21
N TYR A 426 10.50 31.77 7.77
CA TYR A 426 11.93 31.46 7.85
C TYR A 426 12.45 31.24 9.30
N GLN A 427 11.61 31.47 10.32
CA GLN A 427 11.94 31.29 11.75
C GLN A 427 11.35 30.01 12.38
N LYS A 428 10.62 29.18 11.62
CA LYS A 428 9.89 27.98 12.09
C LYS A 428 10.43 26.66 11.50
N LEU A 429 11.75 26.49 11.48
CA LEU A 429 12.41 25.37 10.78
C LEU A 429 12.92 24.29 11.74
N LEU A 430 12.40 23.08 11.61
CA LEU A 430 12.97 21.88 12.23
C LEU A 430 14.18 21.34 11.42
N PHE A 431 14.10 21.49 10.10
CA PHE A 431 15.07 21.06 9.10
C PHE A 431 15.77 22.26 8.40
N PRO A 432 16.92 22.06 7.74
CA PRO A 432 17.61 23.13 7.01
C PRO A 432 16.75 23.77 5.92
N LEU A 433 17.08 25.01 5.52
CA LEU A 433 16.33 25.83 4.54
C LEU A 433 16.11 25.17 3.17
N GLU A 434 16.94 24.22 2.78
CA GLU A 434 16.75 23.43 1.55
C GLU A 434 15.47 22.58 1.58
N HIS A 435 14.90 22.35 2.78
CA HIS A 435 13.61 21.70 3.00
C HIS A 435 12.45 22.71 3.12
N ALA A 436 12.60 23.92 2.57
CA ALA A 436 11.58 24.97 2.57
C ALA A 436 10.17 24.51 2.10
N PRO A 437 10.00 23.54 1.17
CA PRO A 437 8.68 23.01 0.83
C PRO A 437 7.89 22.46 2.04
N LEU A 438 8.59 21.89 3.04
CA LEU A 438 7.97 21.34 4.26
C LEU A 438 7.44 22.41 5.23
N LEU A 439 7.69 23.69 4.96
CA LEU A 439 7.11 24.81 5.71
C LEU A 439 5.64 25.05 5.40
N ASP A 440 5.14 24.53 4.27
CA ASP A 440 3.71 24.48 4.00
C ASP A 440 3.12 23.20 4.63
N PRO A 441 2.36 23.30 5.74
CA PRO A 441 1.82 22.13 6.42
C PRO A 441 0.91 21.28 5.51
N LEU A 442 0.26 21.90 4.53
CA LEU A 442 -0.61 21.21 3.59
C LEU A 442 0.17 20.53 2.47
N HIS A 443 1.34 21.05 2.07
CA HIS A 443 2.23 20.32 1.16
C HIS A 443 2.74 19.03 1.80
N ALA A 444 3.15 19.08 3.07
CA ALA A 444 3.53 17.89 3.82
C ALA A 444 2.37 16.90 4.00
N LEU A 445 1.14 17.39 4.18
CA LEU A 445 -0.05 16.54 4.16
C LEU A 445 -0.17 15.81 2.82
N PHE A 446 0.01 16.49 1.69
CA PHE A 446 -0.09 15.87 0.36
C PHE A 446 0.95 14.76 0.18
N LEU A 447 2.21 15.02 0.55
CA LEU A 447 3.29 14.04 0.50
C LEU A 447 2.97 12.78 1.29
N ALA A 448 2.48 12.91 2.52
CA ALA A 448 2.16 11.76 3.38
C ALA A 448 0.80 11.11 3.08
N SER A 449 0.01 11.74 2.21
CA SER A 449 -1.27 11.22 1.74
C SER A 449 -1.13 10.56 0.35
N ASP A 450 0.04 10.65 -0.28
CA ASP A 450 0.43 9.89 -1.46
C ASP A 450 0.56 8.41 -1.07
N GLY A 451 -0.24 7.54 -1.68
CA GLY A 451 -0.34 6.14 -1.26
C GLY A 451 0.95 5.34 -1.52
N PRO A 452 1.18 4.22 -0.81
CA PRO A 452 2.40 3.43 -0.97
C PRO A 452 2.52 2.85 -2.38
N HIS A 453 3.63 3.15 -3.07
CA HIS A 453 3.82 2.81 -4.48
C HIS A 453 3.70 1.30 -4.75
N SER A 454 4.19 0.44 -3.85
CA SER A 454 4.15 -1.02 -4.03
C SER A 454 2.73 -1.60 -4.12
N THR A 455 1.74 -0.93 -3.53
CA THR A 455 0.34 -1.37 -3.53
C THR A 455 -0.53 -0.70 -4.58
N LEU A 456 -0.10 0.43 -5.17
CA LEU A 456 -0.95 1.22 -6.07
C LEU A 456 -1.51 0.38 -7.23
N GLN A 457 -0.66 -0.40 -7.91
CA GLN A 457 -1.09 -1.27 -8.99
C GLN A 457 -2.00 -2.40 -8.50
N SER A 458 -1.63 -3.07 -7.40
CA SER A 458 -2.42 -4.16 -6.81
C SER A 458 -3.80 -3.71 -6.34
N VAL A 459 -3.92 -2.49 -5.81
CA VAL A 459 -5.20 -1.90 -5.39
C VAL A 459 -6.06 -1.57 -6.59
N ILE A 460 -5.48 -1.13 -7.71
CA ILE A 460 -6.23 -0.91 -8.96
C ILE A 460 -6.68 -2.26 -9.55
N ASP A 461 -5.81 -3.27 -9.53
CA ASP A 461 -6.10 -4.59 -10.10
C ASP A 461 -7.13 -5.37 -9.26
N GLN A 462 -7.11 -5.18 -7.94
CA GLN A 462 -8.00 -5.82 -6.96
C GLN A 462 -9.08 -4.86 -6.43
N ASP A 463 -9.30 -3.69 -7.05
CA ASP A 463 -10.21 -2.63 -6.55
C ASP A 463 -11.64 -3.20 -6.39
N ALA A 464 -12.02 -4.11 -7.28
CA ALA A 464 -13.26 -4.90 -7.23
C ALA A 464 -13.33 -5.84 -6.01
N ASP A 465 -12.27 -6.60 -5.75
CA ASP A 465 -12.20 -7.54 -4.63
C ASP A 465 -12.11 -6.80 -3.29
N ALA A 466 -11.38 -5.69 -3.24
CA ALA A 466 -11.27 -4.81 -2.09
C ALA A 466 -12.62 -4.15 -1.74
N ALA A 467 -13.40 -3.73 -2.75
CA ALA A 467 -14.78 -3.27 -2.54
C ALA A 467 -15.68 -4.34 -1.91
N LEU A 468 -15.34 -5.63 -2.07
CA LEU A 468 -16.05 -6.76 -1.48
C LEU A 468 -15.44 -7.26 -0.17
N GLY A 469 -14.36 -6.63 0.32
CA GLY A 469 -13.65 -7.07 1.52
C GLY A 469 -12.85 -8.37 1.34
N GLN A 470 -12.44 -8.67 0.10
CA GLN A 470 -11.79 -9.94 -0.28
C GLN A 470 -10.32 -9.77 -0.70
N ALA A 471 -9.79 -8.55 -0.71
CA ALA A 471 -8.41 -8.28 -1.03
C ALA A 471 -7.45 -8.66 0.12
N ASP A 472 -6.16 -8.74 -0.19
CA ASP A 472 -5.12 -8.89 0.83
C ASP A 472 -5.22 -7.76 1.89
N PRO A 473 -4.94 -8.02 3.18
CA PRO A 473 -5.19 -7.05 4.25
C PRO A 473 -4.56 -5.66 4.04
N SER A 474 -3.34 -5.58 3.52
CA SER A 474 -2.67 -4.30 3.21
C SER A 474 -3.24 -3.59 1.99
N VAL A 475 -3.71 -4.35 0.99
CA VAL A 475 -4.44 -3.82 -0.18
C VAL A 475 -5.81 -3.29 0.26
N GLN A 476 -6.50 -4.01 1.14
CA GLN A 476 -7.76 -3.58 1.73
C GLN A 476 -7.58 -2.28 2.54
N ARG A 477 -6.51 -2.17 3.34
CA ARG A 477 -6.20 -0.95 4.09
C ARG A 477 -6.00 0.25 3.17
N GLU A 478 -5.28 0.07 2.06
CA GLU A 478 -5.08 1.15 1.08
C GLU A 478 -6.37 1.54 0.35
N TYR A 479 -7.25 0.57 0.05
CA TYR A 479 -8.60 0.83 -0.46
C TYR A 479 -9.42 1.68 0.52
N ASP A 480 -9.44 1.30 1.80
CA ASP A 480 -10.17 2.00 2.87
C ASP A 480 -9.60 3.40 3.10
N ARG A 481 -8.26 3.55 3.04
CA ARG A 481 -7.58 4.86 3.10
C ARG A 481 -8.03 5.78 1.98
N ARG A 482 -8.03 5.31 0.73
CA ARG A 482 -8.48 6.11 -0.41
C ARG A 482 -9.95 6.50 -0.26
N ALA A 483 -10.79 5.64 0.31
CA ALA A 483 -12.19 5.95 0.61
C ALA A 483 -12.33 7.08 1.64
N ALA A 484 -11.68 6.94 2.80
CA ALA A 484 -11.67 7.98 3.82
C ALA A 484 -11.10 9.31 3.31
N LEU A 485 -10.08 9.24 2.45
CA LEU A 485 -9.50 10.42 1.79
C LEU A 485 -10.52 11.12 0.87
N ARG A 486 -11.29 10.39 0.06
CA ARG A 486 -12.35 10.98 -0.78
C ARG A 486 -13.42 11.67 0.07
N ASP A 487 -13.86 11.04 1.15
CA ASP A 487 -14.85 11.63 2.06
C ASP A 487 -14.34 12.93 2.68
N PHE A 488 -13.07 12.97 3.10
CA PHE A 488 -12.42 14.18 3.59
C PHE A 488 -12.29 15.26 2.49
N LEU A 489 -11.89 14.89 1.27
CA LEU A 489 -11.77 15.82 0.15
C LEU A 489 -13.11 16.46 -0.22
N LEU A 490 -14.21 15.71 -0.06
CA LEU A 490 -15.58 16.19 -0.31
C LEU A 490 -16.22 16.87 0.92
N SER A 491 -15.58 16.84 2.08
CA SER A 491 -16.09 17.53 3.27
C SER A 491 -16.05 19.04 3.12
N ASP A 492 -16.79 19.75 3.97
CA ASP A 492 -16.74 21.22 4.03
C ASP A 492 -15.34 21.71 4.42
N SER A 493 -14.88 22.74 3.71
CA SER A 493 -13.64 23.47 4.00
C SER A 493 -13.89 24.61 5.01
N PRO A 494 -12.84 25.25 5.55
CA PRO A 494 -13.00 26.46 6.38
C PRO A 494 -13.54 27.69 5.63
N LEU A 495 -13.79 27.59 4.32
CA LEU A 495 -14.28 28.68 3.49
C LEU A 495 -15.69 28.39 2.98
N THR A 496 -16.59 29.36 3.19
CA THR A 496 -17.87 29.44 2.48
C THR A 496 -17.67 30.35 1.27
N ASP A 497 -18.18 29.97 0.10
CA ASP A 497 -18.13 30.82 -1.09
C ASP A 497 -18.89 32.12 -0.79
N PRO A 498 -18.22 33.29 -0.77
CA PRO A 498 -18.87 34.54 -0.41
C PRO A 498 -19.93 35.00 -1.41
N LYS A 499 -19.99 34.40 -2.62
CA LYS A 499 -20.93 34.74 -3.69
C LYS A 499 -22.21 33.94 -3.60
N THR A 500 -22.11 32.64 -3.32
CA THR A 500 -23.26 31.72 -3.26
C THR A 500 -23.75 31.51 -1.83
N GLY A 501 -22.91 31.80 -0.84
CA GLY A 501 -23.16 31.46 0.56
C GLY A 501 -23.18 29.95 0.82
N GLN A 502 -22.70 29.14 -0.13
CA GLN A 502 -22.58 27.68 -0.02
C GLN A 502 -21.17 27.31 0.44
N ASP A 503 -21.08 26.23 1.21
CA ASP A 503 -19.78 25.71 1.65
C ASP A 503 -18.99 25.15 0.46
N ILE A 504 -17.68 25.41 0.47
CA ILE A 504 -16.75 24.92 -0.55
C ILE A 504 -16.15 23.61 -0.05
N SER A 505 -16.08 22.60 -0.93
CA SER A 505 -15.43 21.33 -0.60
C SER A 505 -13.93 21.51 -0.30
N THR A 506 -13.37 20.64 0.53
CA THR A 506 -11.94 20.65 0.87
C THR A 506 -11.06 20.59 -0.39
N VAL A 507 -11.37 19.74 -1.37
CA VAL A 507 -10.59 19.65 -2.62
C VAL A 507 -10.62 20.95 -3.42
N ARG A 508 -11.78 21.59 -3.55
CA ARG A 508 -11.91 22.87 -4.25
C ARG A 508 -11.13 23.97 -3.53
N TYR A 509 -11.20 24.00 -2.20
CA TYR A 509 -10.39 24.89 -1.36
C TYR A 509 -8.89 24.69 -1.57
N LEU A 510 -8.41 23.44 -1.43
CA LEU A 510 -7.00 23.08 -1.54
C LEU A 510 -6.43 23.38 -2.93
N THR A 511 -7.25 23.26 -3.98
CA THR A 511 -6.84 23.49 -5.37
C THR A 511 -6.76 24.97 -5.71
N GLY A 512 -7.81 25.76 -5.42
CA GLY A 512 -7.97 27.11 -6.00
C GLY A 512 -8.04 28.29 -5.03
N HIS A 513 -8.32 28.05 -3.76
CA HIS A 513 -8.61 29.11 -2.78
C HIS A 513 -7.47 29.36 -1.79
N ARG A 514 -6.34 28.68 -1.98
CA ARG A 514 -5.08 28.92 -1.27
C ARG A 514 -4.20 30.00 -1.92
N VAL A 515 -4.69 30.61 -3.01
CA VAL A 515 -4.01 31.70 -3.71
C VAL A 515 -4.00 32.97 -2.86
N VAL A 516 -2.83 33.54 -2.61
CA VAL A 516 -2.65 34.78 -1.84
C VAL A 516 -2.10 35.88 -2.75
N ASN A 517 -2.84 36.98 -2.89
CA ASN A 517 -2.39 38.19 -3.55
C ASN A 517 -2.12 39.28 -2.51
N GLN A 518 -0.87 39.45 -2.07
CA GLN A 518 -0.50 40.50 -1.10
C GLN A 518 0.79 41.24 -1.50
N PHE A 519 0.78 42.57 -1.37
CA PHE A 519 1.90 43.48 -1.64
C PHE A 519 2.53 43.39 -3.05
N GLY A 520 1.77 42.94 -4.06
CA GLY A 520 2.29 42.73 -5.41
C GLY A 520 3.07 41.42 -5.57
N TYR A 521 3.14 40.57 -4.53
CA TYR A 521 3.60 39.19 -4.60
C TYR A 521 2.37 38.27 -4.64
N LEU A 522 2.09 37.73 -5.81
CA LEU A 522 1.09 36.68 -6.00
C LEU A 522 1.74 35.34 -5.64
N ASN A 523 1.45 34.80 -4.45
CA ASN A 523 1.72 33.39 -4.18
C ASN A 523 0.52 32.57 -4.67
N THR A 524 0.64 32.08 -5.90
CA THR A 524 -0.38 31.30 -6.60
C THR A 524 0.03 29.83 -6.72
N GLY A 525 1.16 29.42 -6.14
CA GLY A 525 1.86 28.17 -6.46
C GLY A 525 1.99 27.19 -5.29
N PHE A 526 1.94 25.90 -5.59
CA PHE A 526 2.43 24.85 -4.70
C PHE A 526 3.97 24.79 -4.74
N GLN A 527 4.59 24.38 -3.62
CA GLN A 527 6.05 24.37 -3.47
C GLN A 527 6.77 23.46 -4.49
N ASP A 528 6.08 22.42 -4.96
CA ASP A 528 6.52 21.44 -5.94
C ASP A 528 5.82 21.61 -7.30
N GLY A 529 5.22 22.78 -7.56
CA GLY A 529 4.39 23.01 -8.75
C GLY A 529 3.06 22.22 -8.75
N GLY A 530 2.73 21.57 -7.64
CA GLY A 530 1.46 20.89 -7.37
C GLY A 530 1.49 19.40 -7.70
N ASP A 531 2.68 18.82 -7.74
CA ASP A 531 2.91 17.42 -8.08
C ASP A 531 2.34 16.46 -7.03
N ALA A 532 2.61 16.69 -5.74
CA ALA A 532 2.08 15.88 -4.63
C ALA A 532 0.55 15.95 -4.54
N LEU A 533 -0.04 17.15 -4.68
CA LEU A 533 -1.51 17.30 -4.73
C LEU A 533 -2.09 16.59 -5.95
N GLY A 534 -1.44 16.73 -7.11
CA GLY A 534 -1.87 16.11 -8.35
C GLY A 534 -1.85 14.58 -8.29
N ARG A 535 -0.78 13.97 -7.78
CA ARG A 535 -0.68 12.52 -7.52
C ARG A 535 -1.79 12.03 -6.58
N LEU A 536 -1.96 12.71 -5.46
CA LEU A 536 -3.00 12.42 -4.49
C LEU A 536 -4.39 12.42 -5.11
N LEU A 537 -4.71 13.45 -5.90
CA LEU A 537 -6.02 13.57 -6.53
C LEU A 537 -6.20 12.55 -7.65
N ALA A 538 -5.17 12.28 -8.46
CA ALA A 538 -5.22 11.23 -9.46
C ALA A 538 -5.46 9.85 -8.84
N GLN A 539 -4.85 9.56 -7.68
CA GLN A 539 -5.18 8.37 -6.91
C GLN A 539 -6.59 8.44 -6.32
N ALA A 540 -7.08 9.58 -5.85
CA ALA A 540 -8.44 9.68 -5.33
C ALA A 540 -9.51 9.50 -6.42
N THR A 541 -9.21 9.82 -7.68
CA THR A 541 -10.17 9.84 -8.79
C THR A 541 -9.94 8.74 -9.84
N ALA A 542 -9.00 7.83 -9.62
CA ALA A 542 -8.68 6.78 -10.60
C ALA A 542 -9.95 6.01 -11.01
N PRO A 543 -10.11 5.61 -12.28
CA PRO A 543 -11.31 4.91 -12.73
C PRO A 543 -11.51 3.58 -12.00
N LEU A 544 -12.76 3.22 -11.70
CA LEU A 544 -13.13 1.92 -11.14
C LEU A 544 -13.97 1.14 -12.17
N PRO A 545 -13.45 0.09 -12.82
CA PRO A 545 -14.26 -0.71 -13.75
C PRO A 545 -15.36 -1.48 -12.99
N PRO A 546 -16.56 -1.66 -13.57
CA PRO A 546 -17.62 -2.47 -12.97
C PRO A 546 -17.19 -3.94 -12.91
N PRO A 547 -17.21 -4.59 -11.73
CA PRO A 547 -16.96 -6.02 -11.62
C PRO A 547 -18.06 -6.85 -12.32
N GLU A 548 -17.68 -7.92 -13.03
CA GLU A 548 -18.66 -8.83 -13.63
C GLU A 548 -19.42 -9.63 -12.57
N GLY A 549 -20.74 -9.81 -12.76
CA GLY A 549 -21.53 -10.73 -11.93
C GLY A 549 -21.92 -10.23 -10.54
N MET A 550 -21.84 -8.91 -10.29
CA MET A 550 -22.29 -8.30 -9.02
C MET A 550 -23.77 -8.56 -8.72
N ASN A 551 -24.07 -8.78 -7.44
CA ASN A 551 -25.44 -8.73 -6.93
C ASN A 551 -25.89 -7.26 -6.70
N PRO A 552 -27.20 -6.98 -6.53
CA PRO A 552 -27.69 -5.61 -6.42
C PRO A 552 -27.08 -4.77 -5.29
N ALA A 553 -26.70 -5.38 -4.16
CA ALA A 553 -26.05 -4.66 -3.06
C ALA A 553 -24.60 -4.30 -3.40
N GLN A 554 -23.89 -5.21 -4.10
CA GLN A 554 -22.54 -4.97 -4.59
C GLN A 554 -22.53 -3.87 -5.67
N THR A 555 -23.52 -3.90 -6.58
CA THR A 555 -23.70 -2.83 -7.59
C THR A 555 -23.92 -1.47 -6.92
N ALA A 556 -24.80 -1.38 -5.91
CA ALA A 556 -25.05 -0.12 -5.20
C ALA A 556 -23.82 0.42 -4.47
N ALA A 557 -23.02 -0.46 -3.84
CA ALA A 557 -21.77 -0.08 -3.18
C ALA A 557 -20.75 0.45 -4.19
N TRP A 558 -20.59 -0.25 -5.32
CA TRP A 558 -19.73 0.16 -6.41
C TRP A 558 -20.15 1.52 -7.00
N GLU A 559 -21.45 1.73 -7.22
CA GLU A 559 -21.99 2.99 -7.76
C GLU A 559 -21.71 4.21 -6.86
N GLU A 560 -21.74 4.05 -5.53
CA GLU A 560 -21.39 5.12 -4.59
C GLU A 560 -19.88 5.42 -4.60
N VAL A 561 -19.03 4.40 -4.77
CA VAL A 561 -17.58 4.60 -4.92
C VAL A 561 -17.27 5.35 -6.22
N ASP A 562 -17.87 4.94 -7.35
CA ASP A 562 -17.68 5.62 -8.64
C ASP A 562 -18.16 7.08 -8.59
N LYS A 563 -19.29 7.32 -7.92
CA LYS A 563 -19.83 8.67 -7.70
C LYS A 563 -18.88 9.56 -6.90
N THR A 564 -18.33 9.09 -5.78
CA THR A 564 -17.38 9.90 -4.99
C THR A 564 -16.11 10.22 -5.77
N ARG A 565 -15.61 9.29 -6.60
CA ARG A 565 -14.46 9.52 -7.50
C ARG A 565 -14.75 10.65 -8.50
N ALA A 566 -15.91 10.60 -9.17
CA ALA A 566 -16.34 11.64 -10.10
C ALA A 566 -16.57 13.01 -9.42
N GLN A 567 -17.13 13.03 -8.21
CA GLN A 567 -17.33 14.27 -7.44
C GLN A 567 -15.99 14.94 -7.09
N VAL A 568 -14.98 14.17 -6.64
CA VAL A 568 -13.65 14.73 -6.33
C VAL A 568 -13.01 15.33 -7.58
N ALA A 569 -13.06 14.64 -8.72
CA ALA A 569 -12.51 15.15 -9.99
C ALA A 569 -13.22 16.44 -10.45
N GLY A 570 -14.53 16.50 -10.26
CA GLY A 570 -15.34 17.67 -10.57
C GLY A 570 -15.01 18.88 -9.69
N GLU A 571 -15.00 18.69 -8.37
CA GLU A 571 -14.67 19.76 -7.43
C GLU A 571 -13.21 20.24 -7.61
N PHE A 572 -12.29 19.34 -8.00
CA PHE A 572 -10.95 19.71 -8.45
C PHE A 572 -10.99 20.61 -9.70
N LEU A 573 -11.72 20.23 -10.75
CA LEU A 573 -11.81 21.01 -11.99
C LEU A 573 -12.34 22.43 -11.72
N VAL A 574 -13.38 22.54 -10.90
CA VAL A 574 -13.91 23.86 -10.48
C VAL A 574 -12.90 24.61 -9.63
N GLY A 575 -12.21 23.94 -8.70
CA GLY A 575 -11.13 24.53 -7.91
C GLY A 575 -9.97 25.04 -8.76
N TYR A 576 -9.58 24.31 -9.81
CA TYR A 576 -8.54 24.75 -10.74
C TYR A 576 -8.94 26.05 -11.45
N MET A 577 -10.18 26.10 -11.95
CA MET A 577 -10.71 27.33 -12.56
C MET A 577 -10.80 28.47 -11.55
N ASP A 578 -11.17 28.20 -10.30
CA ASP A 578 -11.20 29.21 -9.24
C ASP A 578 -9.79 29.73 -8.94
N GLY A 579 -8.77 28.87 -8.95
CA GLY A 579 -7.37 29.26 -8.83
C GLY A 579 -6.92 30.20 -9.95
N MET A 580 -7.33 29.92 -11.19
CA MET A 580 -7.09 30.82 -12.33
C MET A 580 -7.75 32.19 -12.11
N ASP A 581 -9.02 32.23 -11.70
CA ASP A 581 -9.72 33.49 -11.45
C ASP A 581 -9.12 34.27 -10.28
N ASN A 582 -8.85 33.61 -9.16
CA ASN A 582 -8.26 34.20 -7.95
C ASN A 582 -6.86 34.76 -8.21
N SER A 583 -6.08 34.17 -9.13
CA SER A 583 -4.73 34.63 -9.49
C SER A 583 -4.70 36.00 -10.18
N THR A 584 -5.84 36.48 -10.69
CA THR A 584 -5.94 37.80 -11.34
C THR A 584 -6.08 38.96 -10.35
N GLY A 585 -6.51 38.69 -9.11
CA GLY A 585 -6.82 39.74 -8.12
C GLY A 585 -8.03 40.62 -8.47
N LEU A 586 -8.82 40.24 -9.49
CA LEU A 586 -10.01 40.95 -9.94
C LEU A 586 -11.28 40.29 -9.40
N SER A 587 -12.38 41.04 -9.31
CA SER A 587 -13.70 40.43 -9.12
C SER A 587 -14.05 39.57 -10.34
N GLU A 588 -14.82 38.50 -10.19
CA GLU A 588 -15.19 37.54 -11.25
C GLU A 588 -15.73 38.20 -12.54
N HIS A 589 -16.49 39.30 -12.40
CA HIS A 589 -17.01 40.09 -13.52
C HIS A 589 -15.93 40.87 -14.30
N ASN A 590 -14.80 41.15 -13.65
CA ASN A 590 -13.64 41.80 -14.24
C ASN A 590 -12.55 40.79 -14.66
N ALA A 591 -12.50 39.60 -14.05
CA ALA A 591 -11.61 38.50 -14.44
C ALA A 591 -11.95 37.97 -15.85
N THR A 592 -13.25 37.92 -16.19
CA THR A 592 -13.73 37.63 -17.55
C THR A 592 -13.39 38.72 -18.57
N ALA A 593 -13.20 39.98 -18.12
CA ALA A 593 -12.92 41.12 -18.99
C ALA A 593 -11.42 41.45 -19.12
N TYR A 594 -10.59 40.93 -18.21
CA TYR A 594 -9.14 41.12 -18.18
C TYR A 594 -8.46 39.77 -17.91
N LEU A 595 -8.37 38.96 -18.97
CA LEU A 595 -7.55 37.76 -19.02
C LEU A 595 -6.06 38.16 -19.09
N SER A 596 -5.53 38.67 -17.98
CA SER A 596 -4.08 38.72 -17.77
C SER A 596 -3.57 37.30 -17.46
N LYS A 597 -3.48 36.51 -18.54
CA LYS A 597 -2.63 35.35 -18.83
C LYS A 597 -2.14 34.50 -17.65
N HIS A 598 -2.85 33.40 -17.39
CA HIS A 598 -2.32 32.08 -17.02
C HIS A 598 -1.32 31.95 -15.85
N LEU A 599 -1.27 32.91 -14.93
CA LEU A 599 -0.32 32.91 -13.82
C LEU A 599 -0.45 31.66 -12.94
N PHE A 600 -1.68 31.20 -12.70
CA PHE A 600 -1.94 30.02 -11.88
C PHE A 600 -1.29 28.75 -12.47
N GLY A 601 -1.53 28.41 -13.73
CA GLY A 601 -0.94 27.22 -14.34
C GLY A 601 0.59 27.32 -14.48
N ASP A 602 1.16 28.52 -14.63
CA ASP A 602 2.61 28.72 -14.74
C ASP A 602 3.36 28.51 -13.44
N GLN A 603 2.71 28.82 -12.33
CA GLN A 603 3.23 28.56 -10.99
C GLN A 603 2.93 27.11 -10.55
N ASN A 604 2.00 26.42 -11.22
CA ASN A 604 1.56 25.06 -10.91
C ASN A 604 1.70 24.12 -12.10
N GLN A 605 2.91 24.05 -12.68
CA GLN A 605 3.16 23.31 -13.92
C GLN A 605 2.91 21.81 -13.80
N ALA A 606 3.22 21.22 -12.65
CA ALA A 606 2.94 19.81 -12.39
C ALA A 606 1.44 19.58 -12.21
N LEU A 607 0.74 20.45 -11.47
CA LEU A 607 -0.71 20.36 -11.34
C LEU A 607 -1.44 20.54 -12.69
N ARG A 608 -0.93 21.41 -13.58
CA ARG A 608 -1.43 21.54 -14.95
C ARG A 608 -1.37 20.21 -15.70
N HIS A 609 -0.30 19.43 -15.52
CA HIS A 609 -0.21 18.09 -16.10
C HIS A 609 -1.21 17.14 -15.47
N TRP A 610 -1.25 17.08 -14.14
CA TRP A 610 -2.20 16.24 -13.41
C TRP A 610 -3.66 16.59 -13.71
N ALA A 611 -3.97 17.84 -14.02
CA ALA A 611 -5.33 18.28 -14.32
C ALA A 611 -5.95 17.51 -15.49
N ALA A 612 -5.15 17.18 -16.51
CA ALA A 612 -5.62 16.35 -17.61
C ALA A 612 -5.86 14.89 -17.19
N HIS A 613 -4.98 14.32 -16.36
CA HIS A 613 -5.13 12.94 -15.87
C HIS A 613 -6.32 12.76 -14.92
N ILE A 614 -6.62 13.78 -14.11
CA ILE A 614 -7.77 13.78 -13.19
C ILE A 614 -9.09 13.91 -13.98
N THR A 615 -9.11 14.68 -15.07
CA THR A 615 -10.35 14.97 -15.81
C THR A 615 -10.60 14.03 -17.00
N ALA A 616 -9.57 13.42 -17.59
CA ALA A 616 -9.69 12.50 -18.72
C ALA A 616 -10.67 11.32 -18.49
N PRO A 617 -10.71 10.66 -17.32
CA PRO A 617 -11.69 9.62 -17.04
C PRO A 617 -13.16 10.07 -17.13
N HIS A 618 -13.39 11.37 -16.98
CA HIS A 618 -14.72 12.00 -16.93
C HIS A 618 -15.01 12.85 -18.17
N ILE A 619 -14.20 12.71 -19.22
CA ILE A 619 -14.29 13.52 -20.45
C ILE A 619 -15.64 13.36 -21.17
N GLU A 620 -16.30 12.23 -20.96
CA GLU A 620 -17.61 11.90 -21.50
C GLU A 620 -18.72 12.81 -20.97
N GLY A 621 -18.85 12.90 -19.64
CA GLY A 621 -19.76 13.85 -19.00
C GLY A 621 -19.44 15.31 -19.34
N ILE A 622 -18.15 15.65 -19.51
CA ILE A 622 -17.74 16.99 -19.97
C ILE A 622 -18.25 17.25 -21.40
N ALA A 623 -18.17 16.27 -22.30
CA ALA A 623 -18.71 16.39 -23.66
C ALA A 623 -20.24 16.57 -23.66
N ASP A 624 -20.95 15.77 -22.86
CA ASP A 624 -22.41 15.91 -22.69
C ASP A 624 -22.79 17.29 -22.15
N SER A 625 -22.03 17.82 -21.21
CA SER A 625 -22.23 19.17 -20.64
C SER A 625 -22.08 20.28 -21.69
N LEU A 626 -21.24 20.08 -22.70
CA LEU A 626 -21.04 21.06 -23.77
C LEU A 626 -22.13 20.97 -24.85
N LYS A 627 -22.70 19.79 -25.10
CA LYS A 627 -23.76 19.55 -26.10
C LYS A 627 -25.04 20.31 -25.77
N ASP A 628 -25.57 20.04 -24.58
CA ASP A 628 -26.84 20.56 -24.11
C ASP A 628 -26.61 21.89 -23.42
N HIS A 629 -26.86 23.01 -24.12
CA HIS A 629 -26.89 24.35 -23.53
C HIS A 629 -27.90 24.53 -22.37
N ASN A 630 -28.49 23.45 -21.86
CA ASN A 630 -29.75 23.41 -21.12
C ASN A 630 -29.70 22.64 -19.80
N PHE A 631 -28.54 22.24 -19.28
CA PHE A 631 -28.50 21.76 -17.89
C PHE A 631 -28.68 22.94 -16.91
N TRP A 632 -29.59 22.70 -15.98
CA TRP A 632 -30.53 23.59 -15.30
C TRP A 632 -30.00 24.07 -13.94
N ASP A 633 -30.53 25.21 -13.50
CA ASP A 633 -30.29 25.90 -12.22
C ASP A 633 -28.91 26.57 -12.08
N SER A 634 -28.82 27.82 -12.55
CA SER A 634 -27.65 28.70 -12.39
C SER A 634 -27.22 28.91 -10.93
N ASP A 635 -28.06 28.52 -9.97
CA ASP A 635 -27.90 28.77 -8.55
C ASP A 635 -27.23 27.60 -7.81
N LYS A 636 -26.95 26.47 -8.49
CA LYS A 636 -26.23 25.32 -7.91
C LYS A 636 -24.85 25.15 -8.55
N GLN A 637 -23.80 25.32 -7.74
CA GLN A 637 -22.41 25.04 -8.14
C GLN A 637 -22.01 23.56 -8.00
N ILE A 638 -22.81 22.75 -7.28
CA ILE A 638 -22.57 21.31 -7.12
C ILE A 638 -22.78 20.64 -8.47
N LEU A 639 -21.74 19.96 -8.95
CA LEU A 639 -21.76 19.22 -10.21
C LEU A 639 -22.73 18.05 -10.07
N PRO A 640 -23.85 18.02 -10.82
CA PRO A 640 -24.73 16.86 -10.76
C PRO A 640 -23.98 15.68 -11.35
N VAL A 641 -23.76 14.65 -10.52
CA VAL A 641 -23.26 13.37 -11.00
C VAL A 641 -24.47 12.52 -11.39
N GLN A 642 -24.58 12.20 -12.68
CA GLN A 642 -25.70 11.40 -13.21
C GLN A 642 -25.23 10.02 -13.67
N PRO A 643 -26.07 8.98 -13.55
CA PRO A 643 -25.80 7.70 -14.22
C PRO A 643 -25.83 7.88 -15.74
N HIS A 644 -24.77 7.48 -16.44
CA HIS A 644 -24.81 7.24 -17.88
C HIS A 644 -25.43 5.87 -18.18
N ASP A 645 -26.02 5.69 -19.36
CA ASP A 645 -26.58 4.42 -19.82
C ASP A 645 -25.55 3.29 -19.65
N GLY A 646 -25.72 2.47 -18.61
CA GLY A 646 -25.05 1.17 -18.46
C GLY A 646 -23.61 1.13 -17.94
N ASP A 647 -23.17 2.03 -17.05
CA ASP A 647 -22.44 1.65 -15.81
C ASP A 647 -21.72 2.83 -15.11
N ARG A 648 -21.19 3.86 -15.79
CA ARG A 648 -20.37 4.93 -15.14
C ARG A 648 -21.15 6.20 -14.73
N ARG A 649 -20.61 6.92 -13.75
CA ARG A 649 -21.11 8.21 -13.25
C ARG A 649 -20.44 9.39 -13.97
N ASP A 650 -21.25 10.21 -14.64
CA ASP A 650 -20.78 11.35 -15.42
C ASP A 650 -20.62 12.62 -14.59
N LEU A 651 -19.50 13.32 -14.83
CA LEU A 651 -19.27 14.68 -14.35
C LEU A 651 -20.00 15.68 -15.26
N LEU A 652 -21.01 16.38 -14.73
CA LEU A 652 -21.74 17.39 -15.50
C LEU A 652 -21.43 18.82 -15.04
N LEU A 653 -21.08 19.69 -15.99
CA LEU A 653 -20.82 21.11 -15.78
C LEU A 653 -22.08 21.95 -15.99
N ASN A 654 -22.28 22.97 -15.17
CA ASN A 654 -23.27 24.01 -15.45
C ASN A 654 -22.79 24.97 -16.55
N SER A 655 -23.69 25.83 -17.05
CA SER A 655 -23.38 26.73 -18.17
C SER A 655 -22.24 27.71 -17.90
N HIS A 656 -22.05 28.16 -16.65
CA HIS A 656 -20.94 29.04 -16.27
C HIS A 656 -19.59 28.29 -16.23
N GLN A 657 -19.58 27.08 -15.68
CA GLN A 657 -18.40 26.21 -15.65
C GLN A 657 -17.99 25.77 -17.06
N ALA A 658 -18.97 25.38 -17.89
CA ALA A 658 -18.75 25.04 -19.29
C ALA A 658 -18.17 26.22 -20.09
N ALA A 659 -18.60 27.46 -19.81
CA ALA A 659 -18.03 28.65 -20.42
C ALA A 659 -16.57 28.88 -19.99
N ARG A 660 -16.25 28.74 -18.69
CA ARG A 660 -14.87 28.87 -18.15
C ARG A 660 -13.92 27.80 -18.69
N LEU A 661 -14.44 26.62 -19.04
CA LEU A 661 -13.66 25.53 -19.66
C LEU A 661 -13.09 25.94 -21.02
N VAL A 662 -13.92 26.59 -21.86
CA VAL A 662 -13.62 26.87 -23.28
C VAL A 662 -13.26 28.32 -23.60
N ALA A 663 -13.34 29.22 -22.61
CA ALA A 663 -13.00 30.63 -22.78
C ALA A 663 -11.52 30.83 -23.14
N ASP A 664 -11.22 31.98 -23.75
CA ASP A 664 -9.84 32.48 -23.86
C ASP A 664 -9.23 32.62 -22.45
N GLY A 665 -8.00 32.16 -22.28
CA GLY A 665 -7.36 32.02 -20.96
C GLY A 665 -8.06 31.08 -19.97
N GLY A 666 -9.05 30.30 -20.43
CA GLY A 666 -9.75 29.28 -19.65
C GLY A 666 -8.97 27.95 -19.55
N PHE A 667 -9.63 26.92 -19.00
CA PHE A 667 -8.96 25.66 -18.65
C PHE A 667 -8.25 24.98 -19.83
N LEU A 668 -8.95 24.77 -20.96
CA LEU A 668 -8.36 24.13 -22.14
C LEU A 668 -7.23 24.97 -22.73
N SER A 669 -7.39 26.29 -22.72
CA SER A 669 -6.38 27.25 -23.17
C SER A 669 -5.14 27.19 -22.28
N ASP A 670 -5.27 27.02 -20.96
CA ASP A 670 -4.12 26.83 -20.06
C ASP A 670 -3.38 25.49 -20.29
N LEU A 671 -4.11 24.38 -20.49
CA LEU A 671 -3.50 23.08 -20.82
C LEU A 671 -2.75 23.13 -22.15
N ALA A 672 -3.28 23.85 -23.14
CA ALA A 672 -2.70 24.03 -24.48
C ALA A 672 -1.36 24.78 -24.50
N ARG A 673 -0.88 25.27 -23.35
CA ARG A 673 0.40 25.98 -23.24
C ARG A 673 1.60 25.06 -23.10
N VAL A 674 1.37 23.80 -22.73
CA VAL A 674 2.41 22.78 -22.81
C VAL A 674 2.51 22.35 -24.27
N PRO A 675 3.68 22.46 -24.91
CA PRO A 675 3.85 22.00 -26.28
C PRO A 675 3.51 20.52 -26.39
N VAL A 676 2.92 20.17 -27.54
CA VAL A 676 2.71 18.78 -27.97
C VAL A 676 4.00 17.98 -27.83
N THR A 677 3.87 16.75 -27.35
CA THR A 677 4.99 15.85 -27.17
C THR A 677 5.51 15.37 -28.54
N ILE A 678 6.79 15.67 -28.84
CA ILE A 678 7.42 15.32 -30.12
C ILE A 678 7.96 13.88 -30.11
N ASP A 679 8.59 13.48 -29.01
CA ASP A 679 9.06 12.10 -28.83
C ASP A 679 7.96 11.28 -28.18
N PRO A 680 7.41 10.25 -28.84
CA PRO A 680 6.41 9.39 -28.23
C PRO A 680 6.84 8.65 -26.97
N ASN A 681 8.13 8.59 -26.67
CA ASN A 681 8.64 7.99 -25.45
C ASN A 681 8.55 8.94 -24.25
N ASP A 682 8.29 10.23 -24.49
CA ASP A 682 8.02 11.20 -23.44
C ASP A 682 6.54 11.16 -23.04
N PRO A 683 6.19 11.53 -21.80
CA PRO A 683 4.79 11.65 -21.38
C PRO A 683 4.01 12.63 -22.30
N PRO A 684 2.79 12.30 -22.76
CA PRO A 684 1.95 13.22 -23.51
C PRO A 684 1.68 14.52 -22.77
N ALA A 685 1.57 15.60 -23.55
CA ALA A 685 1.17 16.90 -23.04
C ALA A 685 -0.28 16.85 -22.52
N PRO A 686 -0.67 17.74 -21.58
CA PRO A 686 -1.95 17.62 -20.89
C PRO A 686 -3.16 17.74 -21.82
N LEU A 687 -3.10 18.62 -22.82
CA LEU A 687 -4.17 18.72 -23.81
C LEU A 687 -4.27 17.45 -24.69
N GLU A 688 -3.15 16.78 -24.99
CA GLU A 688 -3.14 15.53 -25.76
C GLU A 688 -3.80 14.38 -25.00
N VAL A 689 -3.64 14.35 -23.67
CA VAL A 689 -4.34 13.38 -22.81
C VAL A 689 -5.86 13.52 -22.95
N LEU A 690 -6.39 14.74 -22.91
CA LEU A 690 -7.82 14.99 -23.11
C LEU A 690 -8.28 14.71 -24.55
N GLN A 691 -7.45 15.04 -25.54
CA GLN A 691 -7.70 14.70 -26.94
C GLN A 691 -7.87 13.20 -27.12
N ASN A 692 -6.91 12.42 -26.62
CA ASN A 692 -6.91 10.96 -26.73
C ASN A 692 -8.15 10.37 -26.04
N ALA A 693 -8.47 10.83 -24.83
CA ALA A 693 -9.66 10.39 -24.11
C ALA A 693 -10.96 10.70 -24.88
N SER A 694 -11.07 11.90 -25.48
CA SER A 694 -12.24 12.28 -26.27
C SER A 694 -12.42 11.46 -27.55
N ILE A 695 -11.34 11.13 -28.24
CA ILE A 695 -11.36 10.28 -29.44
C ILE A 695 -11.83 8.85 -29.08
N VAL A 696 -11.33 8.32 -27.96
CA VAL A 696 -11.72 7.00 -27.45
C VAL A 696 -13.21 6.97 -27.10
N GLY A 697 -13.70 7.96 -26.36
CA GLY A 697 -15.13 8.06 -26.00
C GLY A 697 -16.03 8.20 -27.23
N PHE A 698 -15.66 9.06 -28.18
CA PHE A 698 -16.40 9.19 -29.44
C PHE A 698 -16.49 7.88 -30.21
N ARG A 699 -15.40 7.10 -30.24
CA ARG A 699 -15.37 5.80 -30.90
C ARG A 699 -16.27 4.79 -30.19
N GLN A 700 -16.26 4.74 -28.86
CA GLN A 700 -17.11 3.84 -28.09
C GLN A 700 -18.60 4.12 -28.37
N ASP A 701 -19.01 5.39 -28.36
CA ASP A 701 -20.39 5.79 -28.68
C ASP A 701 -20.79 5.39 -30.11
N LEU A 702 -19.88 5.52 -31.07
CA LEU A 702 -20.13 5.09 -32.45
C LEU A 702 -20.23 3.56 -32.56
N GLU A 703 -19.32 2.81 -31.93
CA GLU A 703 -19.35 1.34 -31.92
C GLU A 703 -20.65 0.81 -31.29
N GLU A 704 -21.10 1.42 -30.18
CA GLU A 704 -22.39 1.11 -29.57
C GLU A 704 -23.54 1.42 -30.55
N ALA A 705 -23.54 2.60 -31.15
CA ALA A 705 -24.57 3.00 -32.11
C ALA A 705 -24.64 2.05 -33.32
N PHE A 706 -23.49 1.62 -33.85
CA PHE A 706 -23.42 0.67 -34.96
C PHE A 706 -23.84 -0.75 -34.59
N SER A 707 -23.75 -1.13 -33.31
CA SER A 707 -24.24 -2.43 -32.83
C SER A 707 -25.77 -2.53 -32.74
N LEU A 708 -26.47 -1.40 -32.81
CA LEU A 708 -27.93 -1.34 -32.77
C LEU A 708 -28.54 -1.68 -34.14
N PRO A 709 -29.79 -2.19 -34.17
CA PRO A 709 -30.45 -2.45 -35.44
C PRO A 709 -30.71 -1.15 -36.23
N THR A 710 -30.72 -1.28 -37.55
CA THR A 710 -30.79 -0.18 -38.52
C THR A 710 -32.14 0.58 -38.53
N ASP A 711 -33.12 0.15 -37.72
CA ASP A 711 -34.48 0.69 -37.64
C ASP A 711 -34.56 1.90 -36.70
N GLN A 712 -34.33 3.11 -37.22
CA GLN A 712 -34.43 4.42 -36.54
C GLN A 712 -33.48 4.65 -35.34
N GLN A 713 -33.12 3.63 -34.55
CA GLN A 713 -32.31 3.78 -33.34
C GLN A 713 -30.84 4.06 -33.66
N GLN A 714 -30.25 3.33 -34.61
CA GLN A 714 -28.86 3.52 -35.02
C GLN A 714 -28.58 4.95 -35.57
N PRO A 715 -29.35 5.50 -36.54
CA PRO A 715 -29.13 6.88 -37.00
C PRO A 715 -29.27 7.95 -35.91
N GLN A 716 -30.17 7.76 -34.95
CA GLN A 716 -30.36 8.67 -33.83
C GLN A 716 -29.18 8.65 -32.85
N LYS A 717 -28.67 7.46 -32.49
CA LYS A 717 -27.51 7.30 -31.61
C LYS A 717 -26.21 7.78 -32.27
N ILE A 718 -26.03 7.56 -33.57
CA ILE A 718 -24.93 8.15 -34.35
C ILE A 718 -24.99 9.69 -34.30
N THR A 719 -26.16 10.28 -34.55
CA THR A 719 -26.33 11.74 -34.48
C THR A 719 -26.03 12.26 -33.08
N TYR A 720 -26.51 11.55 -32.05
CA TYR A 720 -26.25 11.90 -30.66
C TYR A 720 -24.75 11.95 -30.35
N ALA A 721 -24.00 10.92 -30.75
CA ALA A 721 -22.56 10.83 -30.58
C ALA A 721 -21.84 11.99 -31.28
N ILE A 722 -22.17 12.27 -32.54
CA ILE A 722 -21.56 13.39 -33.28
C ILE A 722 -21.80 14.72 -32.55
N GLU A 723 -23.04 15.01 -32.15
CA GLU A 723 -23.38 16.25 -31.46
C GLU A 723 -22.71 16.39 -30.08
N LYS A 724 -22.58 15.27 -29.34
CA LYS A 724 -21.93 15.20 -28.02
C LYS A 724 -20.47 15.63 -28.10
N TRP A 725 -19.73 14.99 -29.00
CA TRP A 725 -18.28 15.15 -29.06
C TRP A 725 -17.82 16.35 -29.90
N GLN A 726 -18.64 16.82 -30.86
CA GLN A 726 -18.27 17.90 -31.78
C GLN A 726 -17.77 19.17 -31.05
N ARG A 727 -18.49 19.63 -30.03
CA ARG A 727 -18.13 20.89 -29.36
C ARG A 727 -16.88 20.78 -28.51
N LEU A 728 -16.71 19.64 -27.85
CA LEU A 728 -15.51 19.38 -27.07
C LEU A 728 -14.29 19.31 -27.99
N HIS A 729 -14.39 18.57 -29.10
CA HIS A 729 -13.33 18.51 -30.10
C HIS A 729 -13.01 19.91 -30.64
N ASP A 730 -14.02 20.69 -31.06
CA ASP A 730 -13.81 22.05 -31.56
C ASP A 730 -13.10 22.95 -30.53
N ALA A 731 -13.45 22.86 -29.25
CA ALA A 731 -12.83 23.64 -28.19
C ALA A 731 -11.37 23.21 -27.94
N ILE A 732 -11.12 21.91 -27.84
CA ILE A 732 -9.79 21.34 -27.63
C ILE A 732 -8.84 21.69 -28.80
N TYR A 733 -9.30 21.61 -30.05
CA TYR A 733 -8.46 21.91 -31.22
C TYR A 733 -8.20 23.42 -31.41
N ARG A 734 -9.08 24.29 -30.92
CA ARG A 734 -8.89 25.75 -30.98
C ARG A 734 -8.08 26.31 -29.81
N ALA A 735 -8.00 25.60 -28.69
CA ALA A 735 -7.29 26.05 -27.50
C ALA A 735 -5.84 26.55 -27.76
N PRO A 736 -5.02 25.89 -28.62
CA PRO A 736 -3.69 26.40 -28.97
C PRO A 736 -3.70 27.69 -29.80
N GLU A 737 -4.72 27.90 -30.64
CA GLU A 737 -4.87 29.10 -31.49
C GLU A 737 -5.28 30.32 -30.64
N ILE A 738 -6.09 30.09 -29.61
CA ILE A 738 -6.60 31.11 -28.67
C ILE A 738 -5.46 31.68 -27.80
N ASN A 739 -4.38 30.92 -27.56
CA ASN A 739 -3.22 31.35 -26.77
C ASN A 739 -2.31 32.39 -27.46
N ASN A 740 -2.40 32.56 -28.79
CA ASN A 740 -1.35 33.18 -29.60
C ASN A 740 -1.81 34.45 -30.35
N LEU A 741 -1.85 35.60 -29.66
CA LEU A 741 -1.96 36.90 -30.32
C LEU A 741 -0.60 37.55 -30.68
N ASN A 742 0.55 36.97 -30.32
CA ASN A 742 1.86 37.57 -30.67
C ASN A 742 2.92 36.65 -31.34
N ASP A 743 2.84 35.31 -31.29
CA ASP A 743 3.91 34.46 -31.86
C ASP A 743 3.44 33.52 -33.01
N ALA A 744 2.25 33.78 -33.58
CA ALA A 744 1.55 32.84 -34.46
C ALA A 744 2.09 32.69 -35.91
N PHE A 745 3.14 33.39 -36.33
CA PHE A 745 3.61 33.30 -37.72
C PHE A 745 4.79 32.35 -37.97
N GLU A 746 5.56 31.96 -36.95
CA GLU A 746 6.75 31.10 -37.14
C GLU A 746 6.55 29.63 -36.71
N ASN A 747 5.65 29.31 -35.77
CA ASN A 747 5.42 27.93 -35.30
C ASN A 747 4.31 27.16 -36.03
N PHE A 748 3.58 27.79 -36.95
CA PHE A 748 2.50 27.15 -37.73
C PHE A 748 2.99 25.99 -38.62
N GLN A 749 4.30 25.84 -38.83
CA GLN A 749 4.89 24.73 -39.59
C GLN A 749 5.09 23.44 -38.77
N GLN A 750 5.36 23.52 -37.47
CA GLN A 750 5.50 22.34 -36.59
C GLN A 750 4.16 21.65 -36.33
N ASP A 751 3.07 22.40 -36.40
CA ASP A 751 1.68 21.94 -36.25
C ASP A 751 1.24 20.98 -37.38
N SER A 752 1.99 20.88 -38.48
CA SER A 752 1.68 19.97 -39.58
C SER A 752 2.08 18.50 -39.31
N GLU A 753 3.08 18.28 -38.45
CA GLU A 753 3.60 16.95 -38.10
C GLU A 753 2.73 16.25 -37.04
N THR A 754 2.28 17.00 -36.02
CA THR A 754 1.29 16.54 -35.03
C THR A 754 -0.04 16.17 -35.67
N ARG A 755 -0.53 17.03 -36.57
CA ARG A 755 -1.73 16.74 -37.34
C ARG A 755 -1.50 15.55 -38.25
N GLN A 756 -0.25 15.33 -38.74
CA GLN A 756 0.14 14.17 -39.55
C GLN A 756 0.02 12.84 -38.81
N ILE A 757 0.21 12.85 -37.50
CA ILE A 757 0.14 11.63 -36.69
C ILE A 757 -1.31 11.17 -36.49
N LEU A 758 -2.24 12.13 -36.43
CA LEU A 758 -3.64 11.94 -36.07
C LEU A 758 -4.53 11.44 -37.23
N GLY A 759 -4.29 11.86 -38.47
CA GLY A 759 -5.02 11.36 -39.64
C GLY A 759 -4.73 9.90 -39.97
N LYS A 760 -3.65 9.35 -39.42
CA LYS A 760 -3.30 7.93 -39.58
C LYS A 760 -4.13 7.00 -38.71
N ILE A 761 -4.41 7.38 -37.46
CA ILE A 761 -5.18 6.54 -36.51
C ILE A 761 -6.59 6.26 -37.02
N ALA A 762 -7.22 7.27 -37.63
CA ALA A 762 -8.56 7.18 -38.21
C ALA A 762 -8.63 6.24 -39.44
N ALA A 763 -7.50 5.86 -40.04
CA ALA A 763 -7.45 5.17 -41.33
C ALA A 763 -7.07 3.67 -41.30
N VAL A 764 -6.72 3.07 -40.15
CA VAL A 764 -6.12 1.71 -40.12
C VAL A 764 -6.98 0.60 -39.46
N THR A 765 -8.29 0.73 -39.26
CA THR A 765 -9.10 -0.50 -38.98
C THR A 765 -10.59 -0.38 -39.35
N PRO A 766 -11.14 -1.30 -40.17
CA PRO A 766 -12.56 -1.32 -40.51
C PRO A 766 -13.42 -1.76 -39.31
N LEU A 767 -14.62 -1.18 -39.14
CA LEU A 767 -15.54 -1.41 -38.00
C LEU A 767 -16.36 -2.71 -38.16
N THR A 768 -15.74 -3.81 -38.60
CA THR A 768 -16.44 -5.11 -38.63
C THR A 768 -16.24 -5.91 -37.33
N SER A 769 -17.32 -6.59 -36.94
CA SER A 769 -17.45 -7.39 -35.73
C SER A 769 -16.49 -8.60 -35.73
N GLY A 770 -15.36 -8.46 -35.05
CA GLY A 770 -14.44 -9.57 -34.80
C GLY A 770 -13.01 -9.17 -34.42
N ASN A 771 -12.82 -8.00 -33.77
CA ASN A 771 -11.51 -7.35 -33.74
C ASN A 771 -10.70 -7.62 -32.44
N PRO A 772 -9.51 -8.27 -32.53
CA PRO A 772 -8.58 -8.44 -31.40
C PRO A 772 -8.02 -7.14 -30.81
N LEU A 773 -8.27 -5.98 -31.45
CA LEU A 773 -7.86 -4.67 -30.94
C LEU A 773 -8.77 -4.11 -29.84
N ALA A 774 -10.07 -4.45 -29.77
CA ALA A 774 -10.90 -4.14 -28.60
C ALA A 774 -10.37 -4.87 -27.35
N THR A 775 -9.83 -6.07 -27.56
CA THR A 775 -9.11 -6.86 -26.56
C THR A 775 -7.73 -6.27 -26.19
N ALA A 776 -7.22 -5.30 -26.96
CA ALA A 776 -5.93 -4.64 -26.71
C ALA A 776 -6.07 -3.18 -26.21
N THR A 777 -7.15 -2.47 -26.59
CA THR A 777 -7.40 -1.07 -26.18
C THR A 777 -8.00 -0.96 -24.77
N ILE A 778 -8.77 -1.95 -24.32
CA ILE A 778 -9.25 -2.00 -22.93
C ILE A 778 -8.08 -2.26 -21.95
N PRO A 779 -7.14 -3.20 -22.23
CA PRO A 779 -5.88 -3.26 -21.50
C PRO A 779 -5.03 -2.00 -21.64
N PHE A 780 -5.00 -1.35 -22.81
CA PHE A 780 -4.29 -0.08 -22.98
C PHE A 780 -4.87 1.04 -22.13
N LEU A 781 -6.20 1.18 -22.01
CA LEU A 781 -6.80 2.16 -21.09
C LEU A 781 -6.52 1.77 -19.64
N LYS A 782 -6.65 0.48 -19.28
CA LYS A 782 -6.26 -0.02 -17.95
C LYS A 782 -4.78 0.28 -17.65
N GLN A 783 -3.88 0.06 -18.60
CA GLN A 783 -2.45 0.26 -18.50
C GLN A 783 -2.07 1.75 -18.59
N PHE A 784 -2.78 2.58 -19.36
CA PHE A 784 -2.61 4.02 -19.45
C PHE A 784 -3.07 4.69 -18.16
N THR A 785 -4.16 4.21 -17.56
CA THR A 785 -4.67 4.67 -16.26
C THR A 785 -3.86 4.11 -15.09
N SER A 786 -3.28 2.92 -15.20
CA SER A 786 -2.51 2.29 -14.11
C SER A 786 -1.01 2.64 -14.14
N SER A 787 -0.41 2.86 -15.31
CA SER A 787 1.03 3.21 -15.43
C SER A 787 1.31 4.64 -14.98
N TYR A 788 0.39 5.57 -15.24
CA TYR A 788 0.53 6.96 -14.78
C TYR A 788 0.46 7.14 -13.27
N LEU A 789 -0.14 6.16 -12.56
CA LEU A 789 -0.29 6.20 -11.11
C LEU A 789 0.92 5.63 -10.35
N ALA A 790 1.93 5.02 -11.01
CA ALA A 790 3.03 4.36 -10.28
C ALA A 790 4.47 4.44 -10.88
N ALA A 791 4.71 4.85 -12.13
CA ALA A 791 6.08 5.03 -12.68
C ALA A 791 6.08 5.81 -14.02
N PRO A 792 7.21 6.44 -14.43
CA PRO A 792 7.33 6.96 -15.79
C PRO A 792 7.08 5.84 -16.82
N PRO A 793 6.29 6.09 -17.86
CA PRO A 793 5.73 5.05 -18.74
C PRO A 793 6.82 4.17 -19.37
N SER A 794 6.55 2.87 -19.46
CA SER A 794 7.44 1.96 -20.17
C SER A 794 7.44 2.28 -21.65
N THR A 795 8.65 2.52 -22.16
CA THR A 795 8.99 2.94 -23.52
C THR A 795 8.34 2.06 -24.58
N ASP A 796 8.10 0.78 -24.28
CA ASP A 796 7.58 -0.22 -25.23
C ASP A 796 6.09 -0.05 -25.56
N ALA A 797 5.24 0.35 -24.60
CA ALA A 797 3.80 0.53 -24.83
C ALA A 797 3.51 1.79 -25.68
N MET A 798 4.27 2.86 -25.43
CA MET A 798 4.18 4.10 -26.20
C MET A 798 4.90 3.96 -27.56
N THR A 799 5.98 3.18 -27.63
CA THR A 799 6.68 2.84 -28.88
C THR A 799 5.80 2.03 -29.85
N GLU A 800 5.00 1.07 -29.37
CA GLU A 800 4.06 0.32 -30.25
C GLU A 800 2.92 1.22 -30.74
N ALA A 801 2.28 1.98 -29.84
CA ALA A 801 1.27 2.95 -30.22
C ALA A 801 1.80 3.92 -31.29
N THR A 802 3.08 4.30 -31.23
CA THR A 802 3.67 5.30 -32.13
C THR A 802 4.24 4.76 -33.43
N LYS A 803 4.66 3.49 -33.47
CA LYS A 803 4.99 2.81 -34.75
C LYS A 803 3.80 2.80 -35.72
N LEU A 804 2.57 2.87 -35.19
CA LEU A 804 1.33 2.92 -35.96
C LEU A 804 0.95 4.34 -36.47
N LEU A 805 1.66 5.40 -36.06
CA LEU A 805 1.24 6.81 -36.17
C LEU A 805 1.83 7.63 -37.34
N ALA A 806 2.78 7.13 -38.13
CA ALA A 806 3.69 8.01 -38.89
C ALA A 806 3.21 8.76 -40.20
N SER A 807 1.97 9.25 -40.43
CA SER A 807 1.52 10.00 -41.66
C SER A 807 0.03 10.43 -41.71
N ALA A 808 -0.19 11.67 -42.19
CA ALA A 808 -1.43 12.32 -42.68
C ALA A 808 -2.13 13.35 -41.77
N SER A 809 -2.17 14.61 -42.27
CA SER A 809 -2.44 15.90 -41.60
C SER A 809 -3.91 16.40 -41.64
N LYS A 810 -4.12 17.54 -40.94
CA LYS A 810 -5.13 18.64 -40.98
C LYS A 810 -6.63 18.34 -41.07
N ASP A 811 -7.00 17.10 -41.22
CA ASP A 811 -8.35 16.70 -41.59
C ASP A 811 -9.07 15.94 -40.46
N SER A 812 -8.66 15.94 -39.18
CA SER A 812 -9.20 15.01 -38.16
C SER A 812 -10.74 14.90 -38.06
N MET A 813 -11.50 16.01 -38.14
CA MET A 813 -12.98 15.95 -38.24
C MET A 813 -13.47 15.48 -39.62
N GLN A 814 -12.77 15.86 -40.70
CA GLN A 814 -13.02 15.34 -42.04
C GLN A 814 -12.62 13.86 -42.17
N HIS A 815 -11.65 13.37 -41.39
CA HIS A 815 -11.10 12.02 -41.32
C HIS A 815 -11.98 11.12 -40.45
N LEU A 816 -12.50 11.62 -39.33
CA LEU A 816 -13.55 10.95 -38.56
C LEU A 816 -14.85 10.89 -39.35
N THR A 817 -15.20 11.97 -40.06
CA THR A 817 -16.33 12.01 -41.00
C THR A 817 -16.08 11.08 -42.18
N LEU A 818 -14.87 11.03 -42.72
CA LEU A 818 -14.46 10.14 -43.81
C LEU A 818 -14.48 8.68 -43.36
N ALA A 819 -13.93 8.34 -42.20
CA ALA A 819 -13.97 7.00 -41.62
C ALA A 819 -15.41 6.56 -41.36
N PHE A 820 -16.25 7.45 -40.83
CA PHE A 820 -17.69 7.25 -40.68
C PHE A 820 -18.39 7.00 -42.03
N LEU A 821 -18.11 7.82 -43.04
CA LEU A 821 -18.68 7.71 -44.39
C LEU A 821 -18.17 6.48 -45.14
N LEU A 822 -16.91 6.07 -44.92
CA LEU A 822 -16.30 4.85 -45.45
C LEU A 822 -16.92 3.60 -44.81
N GLN A 823 -17.22 3.62 -43.50
CA GLN A 823 -17.91 2.50 -42.86
C GLN A 823 -19.38 2.40 -43.27
N ALA A 824 -20.11 3.52 -43.28
CA ALA A 824 -21.49 3.55 -43.75
C ALA A 824 -21.60 3.04 -45.20
N ALA A 825 -20.54 3.27 -45.99
CA ALA A 825 -20.40 2.75 -47.34
C ALA A 825 -20.05 1.26 -47.41
N GLU A 826 -19.21 0.73 -46.52
CA GLU A 826 -18.87 -0.70 -46.44
C GLU A 826 -20.04 -1.57 -45.98
N GLU A 827 -20.87 -1.05 -45.07
CA GLU A 827 -22.06 -1.73 -44.53
C GLU A 827 -23.31 -1.58 -45.43
N GLU A 828 -23.24 -0.78 -46.50
CA GLU A 828 -24.35 -0.49 -47.43
C GLU A 828 -25.61 0.13 -46.78
N VAL A 829 -25.46 0.81 -45.64
CA VAL A 829 -26.60 1.32 -44.84
C VAL A 829 -26.69 2.85 -44.93
N PHE A 830 -27.18 3.37 -46.05
CA PHE A 830 -27.69 4.75 -46.09
C PHE A 830 -29.20 4.72 -45.95
N ILE A 831 -29.75 5.50 -45.02
CA ILE A 831 -31.19 5.53 -44.74
C ILE A 831 -31.73 6.92 -45.03
N ASN A 832 -32.86 7.03 -45.73
CA ASN A 832 -33.52 8.32 -45.96
C ASN A 832 -34.37 8.73 -44.75
N LYS A 833 -34.92 9.95 -44.80
CA LYS A 833 -35.79 10.48 -43.74
C LYS A 833 -37.07 9.66 -43.49
N ASN A 834 -37.42 8.73 -44.38
CA ASN A 834 -38.58 7.83 -44.24
C ASN A 834 -38.23 6.47 -43.62
N GLY A 835 -36.94 6.18 -43.37
CA GLY A 835 -36.49 4.90 -42.83
C GLY A 835 -36.17 3.83 -43.89
N ASP A 836 -36.20 4.18 -45.18
CA ASP A 836 -35.86 3.25 -46.26
C ASP A 836 -34.36 3.28 -46.56
N THR A 837 -33.77 2.12 -46.89
CA THR A 837 -32.42 2.02 -47.43
C THR A 837 -32.34 2.72 -48.79
N VAL A 838 -31.30 3.53 -48.98
CA VAL A 838 -31.07 4.34 -50.17
C VAL A 838 -29.74 3.96 -50.78
N THR A 839 -29.74 3.69 -52.08
CA THR A 839 -28.50 3.35 -52.79
C THR A 839 -27.80 4.65 -53.23
N PRO A 840 -26.46 4.75 -53.07
CA PRO A 840 -25.68 5.86 -53.62
C PRO A 840 -25.88 6.06 -55.13
N TYR A 841 -25.68 7.28 -55.61
CA TYR A 841 -25.72 7.56 -57.05
C TYR A 841 -24.74 6.68 -57.82
N ILE A 842 -25.12 6.26 -59.03
CA ILE A 842 -24.35 5.29 -59.84
C ILE A 842 -22.92 5.77 -60.09
N GLU A 843 -22.69 7.07 -60.26
CA GLU A 843 -21.35 7.66 -60.42
C GLU A 843 -20.44 7.52 -59.18
N LEU A 844 -21.00 7.19 -58.03
CA LEU A 844 -20.30 6.98 -56.76
C LEU A 844 -19.98 5.50 -56.51
N LEU A 845 -20.45 4.60 -57.38
CA LEU A 845 -20.25 3.16 -57.25
C LEU A 845 -19.15 2.69 -58.20
N ASP A 846 -18.27 1.83 -57.71
CA ASP A 846 -17.31 1.13 -58.55
C ASP A 846 -18.10 0.20 -59.49
N PRO A 847 -17.99 0.39 -60.81
CA PRO A 847 -18.78 -0.36 -61.79
C PRO A 847 -18.47 -1.87 -61.80
N THR A 848 -17.39 -2.29 -61.16
CA THR A 848 -16.92 -3.67 -61.07
C THR A 848 -17.46 -4.38 -59.83
N THR A 849 -17.54 -3.68 -58.70
CA THR A 849 -17.92 -4.26 -57.41
C THR A 849 -19.35 -3.88 -56.99
N GLY A 850 -19.94 -2.84 -57.59
CA GLY A 850 -21.22 -2.27 -57.19
C GLY A 850 -21.19 -1.54 -55.85
N LYS A 851 -20.01 -1.43 -55.22
CA LYS A 851 -19.80 -0.79 -53.93
C LYS A 851 -19.44 0.67 -54.10
N LEU A 852 -19.66 1.49 -53.07
CA LEU A 852 -19.24 2.88 -53.10
C LEU A 852 -17.72 3.00 -53.29
N ILE A 853 -17.29 3.89 -54.17
CA ILE A 853 -15.89 4.29 -54.35
C ILE A 853 -15.46 5.04 -53.09
N PRO A 854 -14.35 4.67 -52.42
CA PRO A 854 -13.84 5.39 -51.27
C PRO A 854 -13.68 6.89 -51.55
N LEU A 855 -14.08 7.77 -50.64
CA LEU A 855 -14.04 9.24 -50.86
C LEU A 855 -12.63 9.75 -51.22
N THR A 856 -11.59 9.08 -50.72
CA THR A 856 -10.16 9.33 -51.03
C THR A 856 -9.76 8.94 -52.46
N GLU A 857 -10.54 8.07 -53.09
CA GLU A 857 -10.36 7.58 -54.46
C GLU A 857 -11.37 8.21 -55.44
N GLN A 858 -12.34 8.97 -54.93
CA GLN A 858 -13.30 9.73 -55.71
C GLN A 858 -12.66 10.96 -56.37
N THR A 859 -13.05 11.25 -57.60
CA THR A 859 -12.73 12.53 -58.27
C THR A 859 -13.45 13.70 -57.60
N GLU A 860 -13.03 14.94 -57.84
CA GLU A 860 -13.72 16.13 -57.31
C GLU A 860 -15.23 16.17 -57.67
N GLU A 861 -15.59 15.70 -58.87
CA GLU A 861 -16.99 15.60 -59.31
C GLU A 861 -17.76 14.50 -58.55
N GLN A 862 -17.09 13.36 -58.28
CA GLN A 862 -17.66 12.30 -57.45
C GLN A 862 -17.81 12.75 -56.00
N GLN A 863 -16.83 13.43 -55.42
CA GLN A 863 -16.92 13.98 -54.06
C GLN A 863 -18.06 15.00 -53.93
N LYS A 864 -18.26 15.84 -54.95
CA LYS A 864 -19.40 16.77 -55.01
C LYS A 864 -20.74 16.02 -55.11
N SER A 865 -20.79 14.96 -55.91
CA SER A 865 -21.99 14.12 -56.07
C SER A 865 -22.29 13.31 -54.80
N PHE A 866 -21.26 12.86 -54.09
CA PHE A 866 -21.35 12.19 -52.80
C PHE A 866 -21.87 13.13 -51.71
N LYS A 867 -21.34 14.36 -51.68
CA LYS A 867 -21.87 15.44 -50.85
C LYS A 867 -23.36 15.68 -51.12
N GLU A 868 -23.75 15.81 -52.38
CA GLU A 868 -25.16 15.99 -52.74
C GLU A 868 -26.03 14.80 -52.35
N PHE A 869 -25.52 13.57 -52.46
CA PHE A 869 -26.21 12.36 -52.02
C PHE A 869 -26.47 12.39 -50.51
N ILE A 870 -25.44 12.63 -49.70
CA ILE A 870 -25.58 12.73 -48.23
C ILE A 870 -26.53 13.86 -47.84
N GLU A 871 -26.42 15.04 -48.45
CA GLU A 871 -27.22 16.23 -48.11
C GLU A 871 -28.70 16.16 -48.52
N LYS A 872 -29.05 15.34 -49.53
CA LYS A 872 -30.40 15.31 -50.10
C LYS A 872 -31.14 14.00 -49.82
N GLU A 873 -30.43 12.88 -49.84
CA GLU A 873 -31.04 11.55 -49.90
C GLU A 873 -30.97 10.79 -48.57
N THR A 874 -30.13 11.24 -47.62
CA THR A 874 -29.90 10.52 -46.35
C THR A 874 -30.35 11.30 -45.12
N THR A 875 -30.59 10.60 -44.01
CA THR A 875 -30.79 11.19 -42.68
C THR A 875 -29.55 11.94 -42.18
N LEU A 876 -28.38 11.69 -42.78
CA LEU A 876 -27.09 12.29 -42.43
C LEU A 876 -26.94 13.72 -42.98
N SER A 877 -27.92 14.24 -43.73
CA SER A 877 -27.95 15.61 -44.26
C SER A 877 -27.64 16.67 -43.20
N ASP A 878 -28.34 16.60 -42.06
CA ASP A 878 -28.30 17.67 -41.06
C ASP A 878 -27.00 17.60 -40.22
N PRO A 879 -26.53 16.40 -39.80
CA PRO A 879 -25.18 16.23 -39.25
C PRO A 879 -24.06 16.68 -40.21
N TYR A 880 -24.12 16.26 -41.48
CA TYR A 880 -23.12 16.62 -42.49
C TYR A 880 -23.08 18.14 -42.76
N LYS A 881 -24.25 18.80 -42.76
CA LYS A 881 -24.34 20.27 -42.86
C LYS A 881 -23.76 20.95 -41.62
N GLN A 882 -24.05 20.48 -40.40
CA GLN A 882 -23.49 21.05 -39.18
C GLN A 882 -21.96 20.87 -39.08
N LEU A 883 -21.45 19.74 -39.57
CA LEU A 883 -20.00 19.45 -39.68
C LEU A 883 -19.31 20.32 -40.74
N SER A 884 -19.93 20.49 -41.91
CA SER A 884 -19.39 21.33 -43.00
C SER A 884 -19.59 22.84 -42.79
N THR A 885 -20.45 23.24 -41.85
CA THR A 885 -20.72 24.63 -41.47
C THR A 885 -20.27 24.96 -40.05
N GLY A 886 -19.41 24.14 -39.42
CA GLY A 886 -18.81 24.28 -38.07
C GLY A 886 -17.98 25.56 -37.86
N SER A 887 -18.63 26.70 -38.05
CA SER A 887 -18.28 28.07 -37.73
C SER A 887 -19.31 28.54 -36.70
N ILE A 888 -19.58 27.73 -35.67
CA ILE A 888 -20.36 28.17 -34.51
C ILE A 888 -19.39 28.89 -33.54
N LEU A 889 -18.77 29.94 -34.09
CA LEU A 889 -18.23 31.11 -33.40
C LEU A 889 -18.57 32.40 -34.19
N ASN A 890 -19.40 32.30 -35.25
CA ASN A 890 -19.81 33.45 -36.05
C ASN A 890 -20.90 34.34 -35.40
N LYS A 891 -20.94 34.43 -34.06
CA LYS A 891 -21.81 35.39 -33.37
C LYS A 891 -21.14 36.27 -32.32
N THR A 892 -19.86 36.08 -32.00
CA THR A 892 -19.17 36.90 -31.00
C THR A 892 -18.10 37.84 -31.59
N GLN A 893 -17.88 37.83 -32.91
CA GLN A 893 -16.93 38.75 -33.57
C GLN A 893 -17.51 39.54 -34.77
N SER A 894 -18.85 39.69 -34.86
CA SER A 894 -19.46 40.45 -35.96
C SER A 894 -19.68 41.94 -35.68
N ASP A 895 -19.62 42.41 -34.43
CA ASP A 895 -19.99 43.80 -34.12
C ASP A 895 -18.78 44.71 -33.78
N GLU A 896 -17.64 44.14 -33.40
CA GLU A 896 -16.41 44.90 -33.13
C GLU A 896 -15.46 44.97 -34.35
N ALA A 897 -15.34 43.90 -35.14
CA ALA A 897 -14.56 43.93 -36.39
C ALA A 897 -15.22 44.78 -37.49
N ASN A 898 -16.56 44.91 -37.49
CA ASN A 898 -17.27 45.80 -38.42
C ASN A 898 -17.14 47.29 -38.06
N LYS A 899 -16.70 47.63 -36.83
CA LYS A 899 -16.41 49.01 -36.41
C LYS A 899 -15.00 49.47 -36.81
N GLU A 900 -14.04 48.56 -36.98
CA GLU A 900 -12.67 48.92 -37.38
C GLU A 900 -12.41 48.82 -38.89
N ILE A 901 -13.24 48.11 -39.67
CA ILE A 901 -13.05 47.98 -41.12
C ILE A 901 -13.80 49.06 -41.93
N ASN A 902 -14.87 49.66 -41.40
CA ASN A 902 -15.53 50.80 -42.03
C ASN A 902 -14.94 52.11 -41.50
N GLY A 903 -13.78 52.47 -42.04
CA GLY A 903 -13.17 53.78 -41.83
C GLY A 903 -14.19 54.90 -41.98
N ASN A 904 -14.29 55.75 -40.96
CA ASN A 904 -15.12 56.94 -41.00
C ASN A 904 -14.49 57.93 -42.02
N PRO A 905 -15.16 58.27 -43.13
CA PRO A 905 -14.70 59.34 -44.01
C PRO A 905 -15.16 60.68 -43.43
N HIS A 906 -14.18 61.50 -43.06
CA HIS A 906 -14.23 62.96 -42.89
C HIS A 906 -15.37 63.60 -42.09
N GLY A 907 -14.97 64.20 -40.97
CA GLY A 907 -15.69 65.24 -40.23
C GLY A 907 -14.85 65.72 -39.06
#